data_AF-A0A9E3KEI8-F1
#
_entry.id   AF-A0A9E3KEI8-F1
#
_cell.length_a   1.000
_cell.length_b   1.000
_cell.length_c   1.000
_cell.angle_alpha   90.00
_cell.angle_beta   90.00
_cell.angle_gamma   90.00
#
_symmetry.space_group_name_H-M   'P 1'
#
loop_
_entity.id
_entity.type
_entity.pdbx_description
1 polymer ?
#
loop_
_entity_poly.entity_id
_entity_poly.type
_entity_poly.pdbx_seq_one_letter_code
_entity_poly.pdbx_strand_id
1 'polypeptide(L)'
;MAKDLAAAGFKTLNANGHLIHYAEQGAGWRYDTLLDKEPETIAWIDTFQPDDSFWDVGANVGIYSIYAGARGIRTVAFEPHFANYHQFCITIAANGLQDLVTPLCLAFAEGKSIAEMNLASLDIGTSMSNFGAALDFRGQPFEPAFRQGMIGYDIDSFIADFGLDIPTHLKIDVDGIELAIVKGAQRTLASEKLQSVSIELIESDAEQVAAVTAILEGAGLHFIHKQQNAAFATPETRDVLNYLFHRDPVALSARIGVIMQQVAEDEPVTTDQIIERIVSRIAAAPVDPAPSGNIFMEDMLPANVYRELLSRLPGDEALDPIDHPDAIGTDGKPTRFLLDLTPASLSRIALDDRAFWEAMIEVFTAPAIADAMIAKFAPTLHERFGEELPDLVAVPILYRDHPGYRIGVHPDAPSKVATLQLYLPEDDSQRHLGTSFHQRSADGFERLKTNDFRPNAAYAFVRTEESWHSVDVLGPDEKPRSSIALTFYIRGQEYRSEAMSETASCYDEEMSRTLKTLAKTFTRRDDVATLFREGGVGVELGVAAGDFSERILQYDHVGYLFSIDMWAGDRGHGVDQYREAIGRLSPYRDRNAILRMRFDEALHLFGEESLDFIYVDGYAHDGELNGATFRDWLPKLRRGGIIAGDDYAPDWPLVMAAVDRFVAENGLDLHVIDCHEDTWNSMYPTWFAMKP
;
A
#
# COMPACT_ATOMS: atom_id res chain seq x y z
N MET A 1 1.32 -16.88 -17.89
CA MET A 1 2.06 -16.84 -16.60
C MET A 1 1.63 -15.68 -15.72
N ALA A 2 2.02 -14.41 -15.94
CA ALA A 2 1.51 -13.30 -15.12
C ALA A 2 -0.03 -13.13 -15.19
N LYS A 3 -0.63 -13.40 -16.37
CA LYS A 3 -2.09 -13.40 -16.59
C LYS A 3 -2.85 -14.55 -15.91
N ASP A 4 -2.18 -15.65 -15.55
CA ASP A 4 -2.82 -16.81 -14.91
C ASP A 4 -2.71 -16.75 -13.38
N LEU A 5 -1.72 -16.02 -12.85
CA LEU A 5 -1.53 -15.78 -11.41
C LEU A 5 -2.57 -14.80 -10.86
N ALA A 6 -3.05 -13.83 -11.66
CA ALA A 6 -4.04 -12.84 -11.22
C ALA A 6 -5.43 -13.42 -10.86
N ALA A 7 -5.74 -14.65 -11.28
CA ALA A 7 -7.01 -15.33 -10.97
C ALA A 7 -7.04 -15.96 -9.56
N ALA A 8 -5.90 -16.11 -8.88
CA ALA A 8 -5.79 -16.95 -7.67
C ALA A 8 -5.94 -16.22 -6.32
N GLY A 9 -6.06 -14.89 -6.30
CA GLY A 9 -6.11 -14.10 -5.05
C GLY A 9 -4.77 -14.17 -4.29
N PHE A 10 -3.89 -13.20 -4.51
CA PHE A 10 -2.61 -13.09 -3.82
C PHE A 10 -2.66 -12.04 -2.72
N LYS A 11 -2.00 -12.30 -1.60
CA LYS A 11 -1.72 -11.34 -0.52
C LYS A 11 -0.25 -10.95 -0.55
N THR A 12 0.03 -9.79 0.06
CA THR A 12 1.39 -9.30 0.26
C THR A 12 1.64 -9.18 1.76
N LEU A 13 2.73 -9.78 2.24
CA LEU A 13 3.25 -9.63 3.59
C LEU A 13 4.55 -8.83 3.53
N ASN A 14 4.72 -7.85 4.42
CA ASN A 14 6.02 -7.25 4.67
C ASN A 14 6.71 -8.00 5.82
N ALA A 15 7.71 -8.81 5.51
CA ALA A 15 8.48 -9.58 6.48
C ALA A 15 9.86 -8.92 6.70
N ASN A 16 10.02 -8.20 7.83
CA ASN A 16 11.24 -7.48 8.19
C ASN A 16 11.80 -6.58 7.06
N GLY A 17 10.92 -5.87 6.34
CA GLY A 17 11.31 -5.00 5.21
C GLY A 17 11.34 -5.67 3.84
N HIS A 18 11.01 -6.97 3.76
CA HIS A 18 10.94 -7.72 2.51
C HIS A 18 9.48 -8.02 2.14
N LEU A 19 9.05 -7.54 0.98
CA LEU A 19 7.71 -7.83 0.45
C LEU A 19 7.65 -9.25 -0.11
N ILE A 20 6.70 -10.03 0.39
CA ILE A 20 6.43 -11.42 -0.04
C ILE A 20 5.00 -11.52 -0.52
N HIS A 21 4.83 -11.91 -1.78
CA HIS A 21 3.54 -12.19 -2.42
C HIS A 21 3.22 -13.68 -2.35
N TYR A 22 2.08 -14.06 -1.79
CA TYR A 22 1.68 -15.47 -1.65
C TYR A 22 0.20 -15.66 -1.95
N ALA A 23 -0.18 -16.86 -2.41
CA ALA A 23 -1.57 -17.16 -2.68
C ALA A 23 -2.37 -17.22 -1.37
N GLU A 24 -3.47 -16.48 -1.30
CA GLU A 24 -4.37 -16.43 -0.14
C GLU A 24 -5.07 -17.77 0.07
N GLN A 25 -5.50 -18.40 -1.02
CA GLN A 25 -6.14 -19.71 -0.97
C GLN A 25 -5.12 -20.84 -0.74
N GLY A 26 -5.59 -21.94 -0.14
CA GLY A 26 -4.73 -23.05 0.25
C GLY A 26 -4.00 -22.76 1.56
N ALA A 27 -2.68 -22.70 1.52
CA ALA A 27 -1.83 -22.53 2.70
C ALA A 27 -1.45 -21.06 3.02
N GLY A 28 -2.22 -20.07 2.59
CA GLY A 28 -1.92 -18.65 2.85
C GLY A 28 -1.73 -18.34 4.34
N TRP A 29 -2.46 -19.03 5.21
CA TRP A 29 -2.34 -18.94 6.67
C TRP A 29 -0.93 -19.28 7.22
N ARG A 30 -0.14 -20.09 6.49
CA ARG A 30 1.27 -20.37 6.85
C ARG A 30 2.15 -19.14 6.66
N TYR A 31 1.86 -18.31 5.66
CA TYR A 31 2.54 -17.04 5.43
C TYR A 31 2.02 -15.96 6.41
N ASP A 32 0.72 -15.94 6.70
CA ASP A 32 0.14 -15.01 7.69
C ASP A 32 0.79 -15.15 9.08
N THR A 33 1.35 -16.33 9.39
CA THR A 33 1.99 -16.64 10.67
C THR A 33 3.53 -16.74 10.57
N LEU A 34 4.14 -16.33 9.45
CA LEU A 34 5.58 -16.49 9.18
C LEU A 34 6.47 -15.92 10.30
N LEU A 35 6.18 -14.69 10.74
CA LEU A 35 6.99 -13.99 11.75
C LEU A 35 6.67 -14.44 13.18
N ASP A 36 5.47 -14.98 13.39
CA ASP A 36 4.97 -15.28 14.73
C ASP A 36 5.19 -16.74 15.13
N LYS A 37 5.08 -17.69 14.20
CA LYS A 37 5.07 -19.13 14.53
C LYS A 37 6.42 -19.62 15.06
N GLU A 38 7.51 -19.24 14.39
CA GLU A 38 8.88 -19.65 14.72
C GLU A 38 9.84 -18.47 14.57
N PRO A 39 9.71 -17.44 15.44
CA PRO A 39 10.52 -16.24 15.37
C PRO A 39 12.02 -16.52 15.52
N GLU A 40 12.40 -17.61 16.20
CA GLU A 40 13.78 -18.07 16.31
C GLU A 40 14.36 -18.50 14.95
N THR A 41 13.54 -19.10 14.08
CA THR A 41 13.95 -19.55 12.75
C THR A 41 14.15 -18.33 11.84
N ILE A 42 13.27 -17.32 11.95
CA ILE A 42 13.42 -16.03 11.26
C ILE A 42 14.68 -15.31 11.73
N ALA A 43 14.88 -15.19 13.04
CA ALA A 43 16.06 -14.57 13.63
C ALA A 43 17.36 -15.25 13.17
N TRP A 44 17.36 -16.59 13.07
CA TRP A 44 18.48 -17.35 12.54
C TRP A 44 18.73 -17.05 11.06
N ILE A 45 17.69 -17.06 10.22
CA ILE A 45 17.82 -16.70 8.80
C ILE A 45 18.33 -15.28 8.65
N ASP A 46 17.91 -14.34 9.50
CA ASP A 46 18.40 -12.96 9.51
C ASP A 46 19.90 -12.83 9.78
N THR A 47 20.53 -13.86 10.32
CA THR A 47 21.99 -13.97 10.43
C THR A 47 22.68 -14.51 9.17
N PHE A 48 22.00 -14.73 8.06
CA PHE A 48 22.70 -15.16 6.83
C PHE A 48 23.36 -13.96 6.15
N GLN A 49 24.56 -14.19 5.61
CA GLN A 49 25.35 -13.25 4.84
C GLN A 49 25.07 -13.41 3.33
N PRO A 50 25.33 -12.39 2.49
CA PRO A 50 25.00 -12.43 1.06
C PRO A 50 25.60 -13.60 0.26
N ASP A 51 26.76 -14.12 0.67
CA ASP A 51 27.43 -15.25 0.01
C ASP A 51 27.04 -16.61 0.60
N ASP A 52 26.15 -16.63 1.60
CA ASP A 52 25.69 -17.87 2.21
C ASP A 52 24.71 -18.61 1.31
N SER A 53 24.62 -19.92 1.52
CA SER A 53 23.66 -20.79 0.85
C SER A 53 22.86 -21.58 1.87
N PHE A 54 21.58 -21.76 1.59
CA PHE A 54 20.61 -22.35 2.51
C PHE A 54 19.94 -23.57 1.90
N TRP A 55 19.88 -24.68 2.65
CA TRP A 55 19.09 -25.85 2.29
C TRP A 55 17.91 -26.01 3.26
N ASP A 56 16.71 -26.14 2.73
CA ASP A 56 15.46 -26.29 3.48
C ASP A 56 14.83 -27.66 3.21
N VAL A 57 15.04 -28.62 4.13
CA VAL A 57 14.54 -30.00 4.00
C VAL A 57 13.21 -30.13 4.72
N GLY A 58 12.16 -30.44 3.96
CA GLY A 58 10.77 -30.40 4.42
C GLY A 58 10.17 -28.99 4.32
N ALA A 59 10.42 -28.32 3.19
CA ALA A 59 10.09 -26.90 3.02
C ALA A 59 8.58 -26.59 3.07
N ASN A 60 7.71 -27.59 2.99
CA ASN A 60 6.26 -27.44 2.92
C ASN A 60 5.88 -26.45 1.79
N VAL A 61 5.09 -25.41 2.08
CA VAL A 61 4.75 -24.37 1.11
C VAL A 61 5.82 -23.29 0.96
N GLY A 62 7.00 -23.51 1.54
CA GLY A 62 8.23 -22.76 1.28
C GLY A 62 8.39 -21.47 2.07
N ILE A 63 7.72 -21.30 3.21
CA ILE A 63 7.68 -20.01 3.91
C ILE A 63 9.08 -19.48 4.27
N TYR A 64 9.99 -20.35 4.75
CA TYR A 64 11.37 -19.98 5.09
C TYR A 64 12.25 -19.84 3.85
N SER A 65 12.06 -20.71 2.86
CA SER A 65 12.77 -20.66 1.59
C SER A 65 12.49 -19.36 0.80
N ILE A 66 11.24 -18.92 0.78
CA ILE A 66 10.83 -17.65 0.15
C ILE A 66 11.41 -16.47 0.93
N TYR A 67 11.36 -16.50 2.26
CA TYR A 67 11.93 -15.45 3.10
C TYR A 67 13.45 -15.31 2.90
N ALA A 68 14.19 -16.43 2.92
CA ALA A 68 15.63 -16.44 2.65
C ALA A 68 15.94 -15.92 1.22
N GLY A 69 15.15 -16.34 0.22
CA GLY A 69 15.26 -15.85 -1.15
C GLY A 69 15.01 -14.34 -1.29
N ALA A 70 14.00 -13.80 -0.62
CA ALA A 70 13.70 -12.37 -0.60
C ALA A 70 14.83 -11.51 0.02
N ARG A 71 15.66 -12.14 0.88
CA ARG A 71 16.89 -11.56 1.44
C ARG A 71 18.12 -11.74 0.53
N GLY A 72 17.96 -12.32 -0.66
CA GLY A 72 19.04 -12.56 -1.62
C GLY A 72 19.84 -13.84 -1.38
N ILE A 73 19.40 -14.72 -0.46
CA ILE A 73 20.13 -15.96 -0.12
C ILE A 73 19.78 -17.05 -1.13
N ARG A 74 20.81 -17.69 -1.69
CA ARG A 74 20.64 -18.84 -2.59
C ARG A 74 20.12 -20.03 -1.79
N THR A 75 18.96 -20.53 -2.17
CA THR A 75 18.22 -21.54 -1.43
C THR A 75 17.90 -22.75 -2.28
N VAL A 76 18.19 -23.96 -1.79
CA VAL A 76 17.71 -25.22 -2.37
C VAL A 76 16.73 -25.85 -1.40
N ALA A 77 15.49 -26.03 -1.84
CA ALA A 77 14.38 -26.41 -0.97
C ALA A 77 13.78 -27.73 -1.42
N PHE A 78 13.54 -28.63 -0.48
CA PHE A 78 13.11 -30.00 -0.74
C PHE A 78 11.74 -30.24 -0.13
N GLU A 79 10.73 -30.43 -0.97
CA GLU A 79 9.36 -30.71 -0.54
C GLU A 79 8.75 -31.86 -1.36
N PRO A 80 8.59 -33.06 -0.78
CA PRO A 80 8.09 -34.23 -1.51
C PRO A 80 6.56 -34.24 -1.70
N HIS A 81 5.76 -33.57 -0.88
CA HIS A 81 4.30 -33.57 -0.99
C HIS A 81 3.85 -32.75 -2.20
N PHE A 82 3.27 -33.41 -3.22
CA PHE A 82 2.99 -32.76 -4.51
C PHE A 82 2.13 -31.49 -4.41
N ALA A 83 1.13 -31.46 -3.53
CA ALA A 83 0.26 -30.30 -3.35
C ALA A 83 0.99 -29.10 -2.72
N ASN A 84 1.81 -29.32 -1.69
CA ASN A 84 2.66 -28.30 -1.07
C ASN A 84 3.70 -27.78 -2.08
N TYR A 85 4.37 -28.69 -2.77
CA TYR A 85 5.34 -28.38 -3.81
C TYR A 85 4.74 -27.50 -4.93
N HIS A 86 3.51 -27.81 -5.36
CA HIS A 86 2.79 -27.01 -6.35
C HIS A 86 2.58 -25.56 -5.88
N GLN A 87 2.04 -25.35 -4.67
CA GLN A 87 1.84 -23.99 -4.15
C GLN A 87 3.17 -23.27 -3.91
N PHE A 88 4.19 -23.98 -3.45
CA PHE A 88 5.53 -23.42 -3.29
C PHE A 88 6.10 -22.90 -4.63
N CYS A 89 6.00 -23.67 -5.72
CA CYS A 89 6.44 -23.21 -7.05
C CYS A 89 5.69 -21.96 -7.53
N ILE A 90 4.39 -21.88 -7.25
CA ILE A 90 3.57 -20.69 -7.55
C ILE A 90 4.10 -19.49 -6.76
N THR A 91 4.38 -19.64 -5.47
CA THR A 91 4.91 -18.55 -4.64
C THR A 91 6.29 -18.08 -5.09
N ILE A 92 7.20 -18.99 -5.49
CA ILE A 92 8.50 -18.60 -6.06
C ILE A 92 8.29 -17.71 -7.30
N ALA A 93 7.39 -18.11 -8.20
CA ALA A 93 7.09 -17.35 -9.40
C ALA A 93 6.47 -15.98 -9.10
N ALA A 94 5.58 -15.89 -8.11
CA ALA A 94 4.94 -14.64 -7.70
C ALA A 94 5.92 -13.61 -7.12
N ASN A 95 7.04 -14.07 -6.55
CA ASN A 95 8.08 -13.20 -5.97
C ASN A 95 9.28 -12.97 -6.90
N GLY A 96 9.27 -13.54 -8.11
CA GLY A 96 10.42 -13.43 -9.03
C GLY A 96 11.70 -14.10 -8.52
N LEU A 97 11.58 -15.08 -7.62
CA LEU A 97 12.73 -15.69 -6.92
C LEU A 97 13.36 -16.89 -7.64
N GLN A 98 13.05 -17.10 -8.92
CA GLN A 98 13.46 -18.31 -9.66
C GLN A 98 14.99 -18.47 -9.77
N ASP A 99 15.73 -17.37 -9.76
CA ASP A 99 17.20 -17.39 -9.83
C ASP A 99 17.87 -17.65 -8.47
N LEU A 100 17.10 -17.56 -7.37
CA LEU A 100 17.60 -17.67 -6.00
C LEU A 100 17.09 -18.92 -5.29
N VAL A 101 15.83 -19.33 -5.53
CA VAL A 101 15.18 -20.44 -4.85
C VAL A 101 14.95 -21.59 -5.83
N THR A 102 15.64 -22.70 -5.62
CA THR A 102 15.50 -23.93 -6.41
C THR A 102 14.64 -24.94 -5.65
N PRO A 103 13.37 -25.15 -6.05
CA PRO A 103 12.50 -26.14 -5.43
C PRO A 103 12.75 -27.53 -6.04
N LEU A 104 12.79 -28.57 -5.22
CA LEU A 104 12.93 -29.97 -5.63
C LEU A 104 11.88 -30.86 -4.96
N CYS A 105 11.10 -31.58 -5.78
CA CYS A 105 10.12 -32.55 -5.31
C CYS A 105 10.81 -33.89 -5.01
N LEU A 106 11.46 -33.97 -3.85
CA LEU A 106 12.32 -35.09 -3.45
C LEU A 106 12.33 -35.25 -1.92
N ALA A 107 12.49 -36.48 -1.44
CA ALA A 107 12.63 -36.79 -0.01
C ALA A 107 14.09 -37.15 0.33
N PHE A 108 14.55 -36.75 1.52
CA PHE A 108 15.79 -37.27 2.10
C PHE A 108 15.51 -38.42 3.08
N ALA A 109 16.46 -39.34 3.18
CA ALA A 109 16.46 -40.53 4.03
C ALA A 109 17.92 -40.94 4.36
N GLU A 110 18.11 -42.08 5.03
CA GLU A 110 19.45 -42.61 5.34
C GLU A 110 20.22 -43.10 4.09
N GLY A 111 19.54 -43.33 2.96
CA GLY A 111 20.15 -43.81 1.72
C GLY A 111 19.24 -43.67 0.51
N LYS A 112 19.77 -44.01 -0.67
CA LYS A 112 19.01 -44.01 -1.93
C LYS A 112 17.93 -45.09 -1.96
N SER A 113 16.69 -44.70 -2.27
CA SER A 113 15.57 -45.64 -2.39
C SER A 113 14.46 -45.09 -3.30
N ILE A 114 13.56 -45.98 -3.70
CA ILE A 114 12.26 -45.60 -4.26
C ILE A 114 11.23 -46.19 -3.31
N ALA A 115 10.37 -45.34 -2.75
CA ALA A 115 9.35 -45.72 -1.79
C ALA A 115 8.15 -44.76 -1.86
N GLU A 116 7.14 -45.01 -1.05
CA GLU A 116 5.98 -44.14 -0.93
C GLU A 116 6.25 -42.96 0.03
N MET A 117 5.89 -41.76 -0.39
CA MET A 117 5.56 -40.64 0.50
C MET A 117 4.10 -40.81 0.95
N ASN A 118 3.90 -41.10 2.23
CA ASN A 118 2.60 -41.35 2.85
C ASN A 118 2.02 -40.03 3.34
N LEU A 119 0.98 -39.54 2.65
CA LEU A 119 0.40 -38.21 2.90
C LEU A 119 -0.76 -38.31 3.90
N ALA A 120 -0.76 -37.45 4.92
CA ALA A 120 -1.85 -37.36 5.89
C ALA A 120 -3.14 -36.75 5.31
N SER A 121 -3.01 -35.79 4.38
CA SER A 121 -4.10 -35.20 3.61
C SER A 121 -3.62 -34.88 2.20
N LEU A 122 -4.55 -34.50 1.32
CA LEU A 122 -4.25 -33.89 0.02
C LEU A 122 -4.36 -32.36 0.05
N ASP A 123 -4.77 -31.80 1.18
CA ASP A 123 -4.91 -30.36 1.36
C ASP A 123 -3.54 -29.67 1.34
N ILE A 124 -3.50 -28.44 0.85
CA ILE A 124 -2.25 -27.69 0.77
C ILE A 124 -1.88 -27.11 2.14
N GLY A 125 -0.60 -27.19 2.49
CA GLY A 125 -0.06 -26.79 3.79
C GLY A 125 -0.15 -27.88 4.85
N THR A 126 -0.55 -29.10 4.50
CA THR A 126 -0.57 -30.25 5.40
C THR A 126 0.85 -30.69 5.79
N SER A 127 1.01 -31.05 7.07
CA SER A 127 2.20 -31.68 7.68
C SER A 127 1.85 -33.12 8.13
N MET A 128 2.67 -33.76 8.97
CA MET A 128 2.48 -35.13 9.47
C MET A 128 2.53 -36.21 8.36
N SER A 129 3.36 -35.98 7.34
CA SER A 129 3.52 -36.92 6.21
C SER A 129 4.91 -37.54 6.23
N ASN A 130 5.01 -38.84 5.92
CA ASN A 130 6.25 -39.59 6.15
C ASN A 130 6.71 -40.38 4.91
N PHE A 131 8.02 -40.35 4.65
CA PHE A 131 8.63 -41.10 3.55
C PHE A 131 9.05 -42.51 3.99
N GLY A 132 8.58 -43.52 3.26
CA GLY A 132 8.94 -44.93 3.42
C GLY A 132 8.06 -45.71 4.39
N ALA A 133 7.53 -45.08 5.45
CA ALA A 133 6.62 -45.73 6.39
C ALA A 133 5.33 -44.92 6.61
N ALA A 134 4.22 -45.61 6.88
CA ALA A 134 2.95 -44.97 7.25
C ALA A 134 2.89 -44.74 8.76
N LEU A 135 3.86 -43.99 9.27
CA LEU A 135 3.98 -43.62 10.68
C LEU A 135 3.84 -42.10 10.81
N ASP A 136 3.14 -41.65 11.84
CA ASP A 136 3.13 -40.23 12.20
C ASP A 136 4.48 -39.80 12.81
N PHE A 137 4.61 -38.51 13.11
CA PHE A 137 5.82 -37.94 13.70
C PHE A 137 6.21 -38.58 15.05
N ARG A 138 5.29 -39.28 15.74
CA ARG A 138 5.55 -40.02 17.00
C ARG A 138 5.76 -41.52 16.78
N GLY A 139 5.90 -41.97 15.54
CA GLY A 139 6.10 -43.36 15.21
C GLY A 139 4.85 -44.23 15.37
N GLN A 140 3.65 -43.66 15.50
CA GLN A 140 2.41 -44.42 15.53
C GLN A 140 1.88 -44.67 14.11
N PRO A 141 1.34 -45.87 13.82
CA PRO A 141 0.74 -46.13 12.51
C PRO A 141 -0.45 -45.21 12.21
N PHE A 142 -0.51 -44.69 10.99
CA PHE A 142 -1.69 -44.00 10.47
C PHE A 142 -2.10 -44.57 9.11
N GLU A 143 -3.35 -44.33 8.71
CA GLU A 143 -3.85 -44.66 7.37
C GLU A 143 -3.65 -43.45 6.45
N PRO A 144 -2.77 -43.51 5.43
CA PRO A 144 -2.51 -42.38 4.57
C PRO A 144 -3.71 -42.04 3.69
N ALA A 145 -4.02 -40.75 3.56
CA ALA A 145 -5.03 -40.27 2.61
C ALA A 145 -4.60 -40.56 1.17
N PHE A 146 -3.29 -40.52 0.91
CA PHE A 146 -2.69 -40.86 -0.37
C PHE A 146 -1.26 -41.39 -0.21
N ARG A 147 -0.85 -42.25 -1.13
CA ARG A 147 0.53 -42.76 -1.22
C ARG A 147 1.14 -42.33 -2.54
N GLN A 148 2.06 -41.37 -2.48
CA GLN A 148 2.75 -40.82 -3.64
C GLN A 148 4.07 -41.58 -3.86
N GLY A 149 4.35 -42.05 -5.09
CA GLY A 149 5.67 -42.59 -5.39
C GLY A 149 6.75 -41.51 -5.31
N MET A 150 7.84 -41.78 -4.61
CA MET A 150 8.89 -40.80 -4.34
C MET A 150 10.29 -41.42 -4.39
N ILE A 151 11.26 -40.63 -4.85
CA ILE A 151 12.68 -40.97 -4.80
C ILE A 151 13.25 -40.42 -3.49
N GLY A 152 13.88 -41.31 -2.72
CA GLY A 152 14.64 -40.99 -1.53
C GLY A 152 16.14 -40.93 -1.83
N TYR A 153 16.82 -39.96 -1.24
CA TYR A 153 18.29 -39.85 -1.26
C TYR A 153 18.85 -39.68 0.15
N ASP A 154 20.11 -40.04 0.37
CA ASP A 154 20.92 -39.42 1.41
C ASP A 154 21.57 -38.13 0.90
N ILE A 155 21.75 -37.15 1.79
CA ILE A 155 22.29 -35.82 1.45
C ILE A 155 23.68 -35.96 0.79
N ASP A 156 24.55 -36.78 1.38
CA ASP A 156 25.93 -36.95 0.91
C ASP A 156 26.00 -37.48 -0.52
N SER A 157 25.15 -38.43 -0.87
CA SER A 157 25.10 -38.97 -2.23
C SER A 157 24.39 -38.04 -3.20
N PHE A 158 23.38 -37.29 -2.76
CA PHE A 158 22.71 -36.29 -3.60
C PHE A 158 23.69 -35.20 -4.06
N ILE A 159 24.48 -34.65 -3.13
CA ILE A 159 25.55 -33.69 -3.43
C ILE A 159 26.54 -34.28 -4.43
N ALA A 160 26.97 -35.53 -4.22
CA ALA A 160 27.97 -36.19 -5.06
C ALA A 160 27.46 -36.50 -6.47
N ASP A 161 26.24 -37.01 -6.60
CA ASP A 161 25.65 -37.43 -7.87
C ASP A 161 25.33 -36.23 -8.78
N PHE A 162 24.86 -35.13 -8.19
CA PHE A 162 24.43 -33.93 -8.93
C PHE A 162 25.48 -32.82 -8.98
N GLY A 163 26.61 -32.98 -8.29
CA GLY A 163 27.71 -32.02 -8.29
C GLY A 163 27.35 -30.68 -7.63
N LEU A 164 26.56 -30.72 -6.56
CA LEU A 164 26.13 -29.52 -5.84
C LEU A 164 27.20 -29.05 -4.84
N ASP A 165 27.16 -27.77 -4.49
CA ASP A 165 27.94 -27.24 -3.37
C ASP A 165 27.30 -27.64 -2.03
N ILE A 166 28.14 -27.85 -1.02
CA ILE A 166 27.70 -28.02 0.38
C ILE A 166 27.13 -26.68 0.86
N PRO A 167 25.92 -26.66 1.45
CA PRO A 167 25.31 -25.42 1.93
C PRO A 167 26.05 -24.85 3.14
N THR A 168 25.90 -23.54 3.36
CA THR A 168 26.36 -22.89 4.59
C THR A 168 25.39 -23.18 5.75
N HIS A 169 24.11 -23.25 5.47
CA HIS A 169 23.05 -23.44 6.46
C HIS A 169 22.09 -24.55 6.02
N LEU A 170 21.73 -25.43 6.96
CA LEU A 170 20.82 -26.56 6.70
C LEU A 170 19.66 -26.54 7.70
N LYS A 171 18.43 -26.56 7.21
CA LYS A 171 17.22 -26.78 8.00
C LYS A 171 16.69 -28.19 7.72
N ILE A 172 16.31 -28.92 8.76
CA ILE A 172 15.66 -30.23 8.69
C ILE A 172 14.39 -30.18 9.54
N ASP A 173 13.24 -30.19 8.89
CA ASP A 173 11.92 -30.11 9.52
C ASP A 173 11.01 -31.07 8.77
N VAL A 174 11.04 -32.33 9.21
CA VAL A 174 10.35 -33.44 8.55
C VAL A 174 9.71 -34.29 9.63
N ASP A 175 8.63 -35.00 9.31
CA ASP A 175 7.88 -35.73 10.32
C ASP A 175 8.51 -37.11 10.62
N GLY A 176 9.45 -37.19 11.57
CA GLY A 176 9.86 -38.44 12.22
C GLY A 176 11.00 -39.25 11.57
N ILE A 177 11.75 -38.67 10.63
CA ILE A 177 12.93 -39.31 9.98
C ILE A 177 14.21 -38.47 10.08
N GLU A 178 14.25 -37.50 10.98
CA GLU A 178 15.33 -36.54 11.19
C GLU A 178 16.68 -37.25 11.45
N LEU A 179 16.68 -38.25 12.36
CA LEU A 179 17.88 -39.04 12.64
C LEU A 179 18.38 -39.82 11.41
N ALA A 180 17.48 -40.31 10.56
CA ALA A 180 17.85 -41.03 9.33
C ALA A 180 18.52 -40.08 8.33
N ILE A 181 17.98 -38.88 8.16
CA ILE A 181 18.57 -37.83 7.30
C ILE A 181 19.96 -37.42 7.81
N VAL A 182 20.10 -37.19 9.12
CA VAL A 182 21.38 -36.83 9.75
C VAL A 182 22.43 -37.93 9.55
N LYS A 183 22.05 -39.22 9.66
CA LYS A 183 22.94 -40.35 9.35
C LYS A 183 23.37 -40.40 7.89
N GLY A 184 22.52 -39.96 6.96
CA GLY A 184 22.82 -39.85 5.53
C GLY A 184 23.64 -38.61 5.13
N ALA A 185 24.04 -37.75 6.08
CA ALA A 185 24.69 -36.47 5.80
C ALA A 185 26.11 -36.34 6.41
N GLN A 186 26.76 -37.45 6.77
CA GLN A 186 27.99 -37.42 7.58
C GLN A 186 29.11 -36.54 7.01
N ARG A 187 29.41 -36.64 5.70
CA ARG A 187 30.47 -35.83 5.06
C ARG A 187 30.06 -34.36 4.98
N THR A 188 28.78 -34.11 4.70
CA THR A 188 28.21 -32.76 4.64
C THR A 188 28.29 -32.08 6.01
N LEU A 189 27.87 -32.79 7.07
CA LEU A 189 27.91 -32.31 8.45
C LEU A 189 29.35 -32.07 8.93
N ALA A 190 30.31 -32.90 8.53
CA ALA A 190 31.72 -32.74 8.89
C ALA A 190 32.44 -31.60 8.12
N SER A 191 31.81 -31.05 7.07
CA SER A 191 32.41 -29.99 6.26
C SER A 191 32.45 -28.66 6.99
N GLU A 192 33.60 -27.98 6.94
CA GLU A 192 33.74 -26.60 7.45
C GLU A 192 32.90 -25.58 6.67
N LYS A 193 32.39 -25.92 5.48
CA LYS A 193 31.45 -25.05 4.76
C LYS A 193 30.12 -24.92 5.48
N LEU A 194 29.62 -26.01 6.06
CA LEU A 194 28.35 -26.00 6.79
C LEU A 194 28.56 -25.36 8.17
N GLN A 195 28.01 -24.17 8.38
CA GLN A 195 28.18 -23.38 9.60
C GLN A 195 27.09 -23.64 10.63
N SER A 196 25.86 -23.94 10.20
CA SER A 196 24.76 -24.17 11.14
C SER A 196 23.71 -25.15 10.65
N VAL A 197 23.07 -25.81 11.62
CA VAL A 197 21.95 -26.73 11.40
C VAL A 197 20.80 -26.34 12.33
N SER A 198 19.62 -26.09 11.75
CA SER A 198 18.36 -26.03 12.49
C SER A 198 17.59 -27.32 12.26
N ILE A 199 17.13 -27.97 13.32
CA ILE A 199 16.47 -29.28 13.22
C ILE A 199 15.30 -29.37 14.20
N GLU A 200 14.12 -29.72 13.71
CA GLU A 200 12.93 -29.95 14.56
C GLU A 200 13.05 -31.33 15.21
N LEU A 201 12.93 -31.42 16.54
CA LEU A 201 13.05 -32.68 17.27
C LEU A 201 11.98 -32.77 18.36
N ILE A 202 11.59 -34.01 18.68
CA ILE A 202 10.67 -34.31 19.77
C ILE A 202 11.47 -34.47 21.07
N GLU A 203 11.41 -33.48 21.95
CA GLU A 203 12.10 -33.43 23.24
C GLU A 203 11.85 -34.69 24.09
N SER A 204 10.64 -35.25 24.03
CA SER A 204 10.30 -36.45 24.80
C SER A 204 10.90 -37.74 24.23
N ASP A 205 11.37 -37.73 22.98
CA ASP A 205 12.17 -38.80 22.38
C ASP A 205 13.67 -38.58 22.69
N ALA A 206 14.03 -38.89 23.94
CA ALA A 206 15.39 -38.70 24.43
C ALA A 206 16.44 -39.53 23.66
N GLU A 207 16.05 -40.64 23.03
CA GLU A 207 16.97 -41.46 22.23
C GLU A 207 17.30 -40.77 20.90
N GLN A 208 16.29 -40.27 20.19
CA GLN A 208 16.47 -39.51 18.96
C GLN A 208 17.31 -38.25 19.22
N VAL A 209 16.94 -37.46 20.24
CA VAL A 209 17.64 -36.21 20.59
C VAL A 209 19.11 -36.48 20.92
N ALA A 210 19.39 -37.51 21.73
CA ALA A 210 20.76 -37.86 22.10
C ALA A 210 21.58 -38.32 20.88
N ALA A 211 20.99 -39.12 19.99
CA ALA A 211 21.67 -39.62 18.80
C ALA A 211 21.98 -38.49 17.79
N VAL A 212 21.01 -37.62 17.52
CA VAL A 212 21.19 -36.45 16.63
C VAL A 212 22.24 -35.51 17.21
N THR A 213 22.12 -35.16 18.48
CA THR A 213 23.07 -34.27 19.17
C THR A 213 24.49 -34.82 19.11
N ALA A 214 24.67 -36.12 19.36
CA ALA A 214 25.99 -36.76 19.30
C ALA A 214 26.62 -36.69 17.90
N ILE A 215 25.83 -36.83 16.83
CA ILE A 215 26.32 -36.73 15.45
C ILE A 215 26.72 -35.29 15.13
N LEU A 216 25.88 -34.30 15.46
CA LEU A 216 26.14 -32.89 15.16
C LEU A 216 27.35 -32.35 15.96
N GLU A 217 27.40 -32.61 17.26
CA GLU A 217 28.54 -32.23 18.11
C GLU A 217 29.83 -32.94 17.68
N GLY A 218 29.75 -34.22 17.31
CA GLY A 218 30.87 -34.98 16.76
C GLY A 218 31.39 -34.42 15.43
N ALA A 219 30.54 -33.73 14.67
CA ALA A 219 30.88 -33.02 13.44
C ALA A 219 31.36 -31.57 13.69
N GLY A 220 31.41 -31.11 14.94
CA GLY A 220 31.84 -29.76 15.33
C GLY A 220 30.76 -28.68 15.20
N LEU A 221 29.48 -29.06 15.19
CA LEU A 221 28.33 -28.16 15.27
C LEU A 221 27.82 -28.18 16.71
N HIS A 222 27.94 -27.04 17.40
CA HIS A 222 27.67 -26.95 18.83
C HIS A 222 26.26 -26.44 19.12
N PHE A 223 25.60 -27.03 20.10
CA PHE A 223 24.26 -26.64 20.53
C PHE A 223 24.19 -25.18 20.98
N ILE A 224 23.17 -24.45 20.50
CA ILE A 224 22.92 -23.03 20.83
C ILE A 224 21.72 -22.92 21.75
N HIS A 225 20.56 -23.32 21.23
CA HIS A 225 19.29 -23.28 21.95
C HIS A 225 18.30 -24.28 21.33
N LYS A 226 17.20 -24.47 22.05
CA LYS A 226 15.99 -25.10 21.54
C LYS A 226 14.80 -24.22 21.90
N GLN A 227 13.94 -23.93 20.94
CA GLN A 227 12.80 -23.04 21.13
C GLN A 227 11.58 -23.55 20.37
N GLN A 228 10.42 -23.07 20.81
CA GLN A 228 9.14 -23.19 20.13
C GLN A 228 8.28 -22.03 20.64
N ASN A 229 7.47 -21.44 19.78
CA ASN A 229 6.45 -20.52 20.25
C ASN A 229 5.29 -21.30 20.92
N ALA A 230 5.22 -21.21 22.25
CA ALA A 230 4.18 -21.87 23.04
C ALA A 230 2.74 -21.43 22.67
N ALA A 231 2.56 -20.27 22.04
CA ALA A 231 1.25 -19.82 21.56
C ALA A 231 0.70 -20.68 20.40
N PHE A 232 1.59 -21.34 19.65
CA PHE A 232 1.25 -22.20 18.52
C PHE A 232 1.33 -23.70 18.86
N ALA A 233 1.77 -24.04 20.06
CA ALA A 233 1.88 -25.42 20.52
C ALA A 233 0.51 -26.01 20.88
N THR A 234 0.23 -27.19 20.35
CA THR A 234 -0.89 -28.03 20.81
C THR A 234 -0.43 -28.97 21.94
N PRO A 235 -1.34 -29.59 22.71
CA PRO A 235 -0.95 -30.60 23.70
C PRO A 235 -0.06 -31.71 23.13
N GLU A 236 -0.24 -32.04 21.85
CA GLU A 236 0.47 -33.08 21.11
C GLU A 236 1.78 -32.59 20.48
N THR A 237 2.06 -31.29 20.43
CA THR A 237 3.25 -30.71 19.76
C THR A 237 4.10 -29.84 20.68
N ARG A 238 3.70 -29.64 21.94
CA ARG A 238 4.43 -28.83 22.96
C ARG A 238 5.86 -29.26 23.28
N ASP A 239 6.22 -30.48 22.91
CA ASP A 239 7.55 -31.07 23.06
C ASP A 239 8.30 -31.15 21.73
N VAL A 240 7.71 -30.67 20.64
CA VAL A 240 8.35 -30.54 19.33
C VAL A 240 9.04 -29.19 19.30
N LEU A 241 10.36 -29.17 19.22
CA LEU A 241 11.17 -27.95 19.36
C LEU A 241 12.17 -27.82 18.21
N ASN A 242 12.43 -26.59 17.79
CA ASN A 242 13.51 -26.26 16.87
C ASN A 242 14.84 -26.17 17.62
N TYR A 243 15.74 -27.11 17.35
CA TYR A 243 17.10 -27.11 17.88
C TYR A 243 18.05 -26.43 16.91
N LEU A 244 18.83 -25.47 17.39
CA LEU A 244 19.83 -24.77 16.60
C LEU A 244 21.24 -25.15 17.04
N PHE A 245 22.07 -25.53 16.07
CA PHE A 245 23.49 -25.82 16.22
C PHE A 245 24.32 -24.91 15.31
N HIS A 246 25.47 -24.45 15.79
CA HIS A 246 26.39 -23.59 15.01
C HIS A 246 27.85 -23.91 15.34
N ARG A 247 28.76 -23.78 14.36
CA ARG A 247 30.20 -24.02 14.56
C ARG A 247 30.88 -22.99 15.47
N ASP A 248 30.44 -21.73 15.38
CA ASP A 248 30.83 -20.63 16.28
C ASP A 248 29.61 -20.07 17.05
N PRO A 249 29.25 -20.65 18.21
CA PRO A 249 28.12 -20.19 19.01
C PRO A 249 28.19 -18.73 19.43
N VAL A 250 29.40 -18.24 19.72
CA VAL A 250 29.61 -16.89 20.27
C VAL A 250 29.34 -15.84 19.20
N ALA A 251 29.87 -16.05 17.99
CA ALA A 251 29.62 -15.15 16.87
C ALA A 251 28.13 -15.10 16.51
N LEU A 252 27.44 -16.25 16.49
CA LEU A 252 26.02 -16.30 16.17
C LEU A 252 25.17 -15.54 17.20
N SER A 253 25.37 -15.79 18.50
CA SER A 253 24.61 -15.10 19.56
C SER A 253 24.79 -13.58 19.53
N ALA A 254 25.99 -13.09 19.21
CA ALA A 254 26.23 -11.66 19.07
C ALA A 254 25.43 -11.04 17.91
N ARG A 255 25.31 -11.75 16.78
CA ARG A 255 24.57 -11.28 15.60
C ARG A 255 23.06 -11.29 15.84
N ILE A 256 22.52 -12.33 16.45
CA ILE A 256 21.11 -12.40 16.85
C ILE A 256 20.77 -11.22 17.76
N GLY A 257 21.64 -10.88 18.73
CA GLY A 257 21.41 -9.74 19.62
C GLY A 257 21.26 -8.39 18.90
N VAL A 258 22.04 -8.15 17.84
CA VAL A 258 21.93 -6.92 17.02
C VAL A 258 20.62 -6.89 16.22
N ILE A 259 20.24 -8.01 15.61
CA ILE A 259 19.01 -8.11 14.81
C ILE A 259 17.77 -7.91 15.69
N MET A 260 17.72 -8.54 16.86
CA MET A 260 16.60 -8.39 17.79
C MET A 260 16.42 -6.94 18.26
N GLN A 261 17.52 -6.18 18.36
CA GLN A 261 17.45 -4.75 18.67
C GLN A 261 16.83 -3.95 17.51
N GLN A 262 17.16 -4.28 16.25
CA GLN A 262 16.60 -3.62 15.06
C GLN A 262 15.11 -3.94 14.86
N VAL A 263 14.70 -5.21 15.05
CA VAL A 263 13.28 -5.60 14.94
C VAL A 263 12.41 -4.86 15.97
N ALA A 264 12.92 -4.66 17.19
CA ALA A 264 12.23 -3.87 18.21
C ALA A 264 12.05 -2.39 17.83
N GLU A 265 12.91 -1.84 16.98
CA GLU A 265 12.79 -0.46 16.48
C GLU A 265 11.76 -0.33 15.34
N ASP A 266 11.32 -1.45 14.75
CA ASP A 266 10.42 -1.52 13.58
C ASP A 266 8.97 -1.91 13.91
N GLU A 267 8.64 -2.06 15.19
CA GLU A 267 7.30 -2.41 15.66
C GLU A 267 6.22 -1.39 15.19
N PRO A 268 5.01 -1.83 14.82
CA PRO A 268 3.94 -0.93 14.37
C PRO A 268 3.62 0.15 15.39
N VAL A 269 3.54 1.41 14.95
CA VAL A 269 3.29 2.57 15.81
C VAL A 269 1.92 3.18 15.45
N THR A 270 1.12 3.55 16.45
CA THR A 270 -0.18 4.19 16.22
C THR A 270 -0.04 5.68 15.90
N THR A 271 -1.06 6.29 15.28
CA THR A 271 -1.12 7.75 15.03
C THR A 271 -0.96 8.55 16.32
N ASP A 272 -1.61 8.14 17.41
CA ASP A 272 -1.49 8.76 18.74
C ASP A 272 -0.04 8.78 19.25
N GLN A 273 0.68 7.65 19.12
CA GLN A 273 2.09 7.56 19.54
C GLN A 273 3.00 8.48 18.70
N ILE A 274 2.70 8.64 17.40
CA ILE A 274 3.42 9.56 16.52
C ILE A 274 3.14 11.02 16.95
N ILE A 275 1.89 11.37 17.23
CA ILE A 275 1.48 12.72 17.69
C ILE A 275 2.16 13.05 19.02
N GLU A 276 2.09 12.15 20.01
CA GLU A 276 2.75 12.32 21.31
C GLU A 276 4.25 12.55 21.17
N ARG A 277 4.90 11.80 20.27
CA ARG A 277 6.31 12.00 19.97
C ARG A 277 6.58 13.39 19.42
N ILE A 278 5.87 13.84 18.38
CA ILE A 278 6.04 15.18 17.79
C ILE A 278 5.86 16.27 18.85
N VAL A 279 4.77 16.18 19.65
CA VAL A 279 4.49 17.11 20.75
C VAL A 279 5.62 17.14 21.77
N SER A 280 6.14 15.98 22.16
CA SER A 280 7.26 15.88 23.11
C SER A 280 8.54 16.50 22.56
N ARG A 281 8.83 16.35 21.26
CA ARG A 281 10.00 16.95 20.59
C ARG A 281 9.88 18.47 20.55
N ILE A 282 8.71 19.00 20.20
CA ILE A 282 8.44 20.44 20.24
C ILE A 282 8.62 20.97 21.68
N ALA A 283 8.04 20.30 22.68
CA ALA A 283 8.13 20.72 24.07
C ALA A 283 9.58 20.72 24.60
N ALA A 284 10.39 19.70 24.24
CA ALA A 284 11.76 19.54 24.73
C ALA A 284 12.80 20.44 24.02
N ALA A 285 12.56 20.87 22.78
CA ALA A 285 13.57 21.58 21.99
C ALA A 285 14.00 22.93 22.61
N PRO A 286 15.28 23.26 22.75
CA PRO A 286 15.66 24.58 23.23
C PRO A 286 15.28 25.67 22.20
N VAL A 287 14.71 26.78 22.68
CA VAL A 287 14.46 27.96 21.83
C VAL A 287 15.78 28.69 21.65
N ASP A 288 16.21 28.82 20.39
CA ASP A 288 17.34 29.66 20.01
C ASP A 288 16.87 31.12 19.89
N PRO A 289 17.32 32.03 20.76
CA PRO A 289 16.85 33.41 20.78
C PRO A 289 17.26 34.18 19.52
N ALA A 290 18.32 33.79 18.81
CA ALA A 290 18.79 34.46 17.60
C ALA A 290 18.61 33.57 16.35
N PRO A 291 18.22 34.14 15.19
CA PRO A 291 17.88 35.55 14.99
C PRO A 291 16.46 35.95 15.44
N SER A 292 15.53 34.99 15.64
CA SER A 292 14.11 35.32 15.81
C SER A 292 13.31 34.32 16.66
N GLY A 293 13.94 33.66 17.65
CA GLY A 293 13.23 32.70 18.51
C GLY A 293 12.72 31.47 17.75
N ASN A 294 13.62 30.61 17.28
CA ASN A 294 13.28 29.38 16.53
C ASN A 294 13.76 28.13 17.28
N ILE A 295 13.26 26.96 16.90
CA ILE A 295 13.71 25.66 17.41
C ILE A 295 14.22 24.78 16.28
N PHE A 296 15.16 23.90 16.59
CA PHE A 296 15.60 22.80 15.75
C PHE A 296 15.42 21.49 16.53
N MET A 297 14.95 20.45 15.85
CA MET A 297 14.54 19.18 16.43
C MET A 297 15.05 18.05 15.56
N GLU A 298 15.40 16.94 16.19
CA GLU A 298 15.80 15.70 15.54
C GLU A 298 14.87 14.56 16.00
N ASP A 299 14.85 13.48 15.24
CA ASP A 299 14.05 12.29 15.51
C ASP A 299 12.55 12.57 15.71
N MET A 300 11.97 13.36 14.81
CA MET A 300 10.57 13.79 14.88
C MET A 300 9.58 12.64 14.78
N LEU A 301 9.80 11.71 13.85
CA LEU A 301 9.00 10.51 13.65
C LEU A 301 9.73 9.25 14.19
N PRO A 302 9.01 8.16 14.49
CA PRO A 302 9.63 6.84 14.63
C PRO A 302 10.44 6.45 13.37
N ALA A 303 11.52 5.68 13.53
CA ALA A 303 12.44 5.40 12.44
C ALA A 303 11.79 4.59 11.30
N ASN A 304 10.94 3.61 11.63
CA ASN A 304 10.14 2.86 10.67
C ASN A 304 9.16 3.75 9.91
N VAL A 305 8.41 4.62 10.62
CA VAL A 305 7.47 5.57 10.01
C VAL A 305 8.19 6.54 9.07
N TYR A 306 9.39 7.01 9.44
CA TYR A 306 10.19 7.89 8.58
C TYR A 306 10.63 7.18 7.29
N ARG A 307 11.10 5.93 7.38
CA ARG A 307 11.47 5.13 6.21
C ARG A 307 10.26 4.86 5.30
N GLU A 308 9.13 4.52 5.90
CA GLU A 308 7.88 4.29 5.15
C GLU A 308 7.43 5.56 4.43
N LEU A 309 7.46 6.71 5.14
CA LEU A 309 7.14 8.02 4.55
C LEU A 309 8.00 8.31 3.32
N LEU A 310 9.32 8.09 3.39
CA LEU A 310 10.22 8.30 2.25
C LEU A 310 9.89 7.38 1.08
N SER A 311 9.60 6.10 1.34
CA SER A 311 9.29 5.12 0.30
C SER A 311 7.97 5.38 -0.43
N ARG A 312 7.07 6.15 0.19
CA ARG A 312 5.71 6.44 -0.30
C ARG A 312 5.52 7.90 -0.72
N LEU A 313 6.61 8.65 -0.92
CA LEU A 313 6.51 10.03 -1.39
C LEU A 313 5.88 10.06 -2.80
N PRO A 314 4.81 10.86 -3.01
CA PRO A 314 4.20 10.99 -4.34
C PRO A 314 5.22 11.46 -5.38
N GLY A 315 5.11 10.96 -6.61
CA GLY A 315 5.90 11.44 -7.74
C GLY A 315 5.50 12.85 -8.18
N ASP A 316 6.32 13.50 -9.00
CA ASP A 316 6.11 14.90 -9.42
C ASP A 316 4.79 15.11 -10.16
N GLU A 317 4.26 14.08 -10.82
CA GLU A 317 2.94 14.08 -11.48
C GLU A 317 1.79 14.34 -10.51
N ALA A 318 1.97 14.05 -9.23
CA ALA A 318 0.98 14.29 -8.19
C ALA A 318 1.07 15.70 -7.61
N LEU A 319 2.13 16.48 -7.89
CA LEU A 319 2.36 17.81 -7.30
C LEU A 319 2.06 18.94 -8.30
N ASP A 320 1.64 20.10 -7.79
CA ASP A 320 1.41 21.32 -8.55
C ASP A 320 2.67 22.20 -8.62
N PRO A 321 3.04 22.73 -9.79
CA PRO A 321 4.12 23.70 -9.89
C PRO A 321 3.72 25.02 -9.23
N ILE A 322 4.68 25.70 -8.59
CA ILE A 322 4.48 27.05 -8.06
C ILE A 322 4.99 28.09 -9.05
N ASP A 323 4.11 28.97 -9.49
CA ASP A 323 4.49 30.16 -10.25
C ASP A 323 4.96 31.26 -9.28
N HIS A 324 6.26 31.26 -8.96
CA HIS A 324 6.89 32.27 -8.11
C HIS A 324 8.25 32.67 -8.70
N PRO A 325 8.64 33.96 -8.73
CA PRO A 325 9.88 34.40 -9.38
C PRO A 325 11.17 33.71 -8.88
N ASP A 326 11.22 33.33 -7.60
CA ASP A 326 12.34 32.57 -7.03
C ASP A 326 12.24 31.05 -7.26
N ALA A 327 11.09 30.56 -7.73
CA ALA A 327 10.81 29.16 -8.05
C ALA A 327 10.74 28.89 -9.56
N ILE A 328 11.33 29.76 -10.38
CA ILE A 328 11.48 29.57 -11.82
C ILE A 328 12.97 29.48 -12.15
N GLY A 329 13.37 28.39 -12.80
CA GLY A 329 14.75 28.14 -13.22
C GLY A 329 15.19 29.07 -14.34
N THR A 330 16.49 29.08 -14.64
CA THR A 330 17.06 29.89 -15.73
C THR A 330 16.53 29.49 -17.11
N ASP A 331 15.96 28.30 -17.24
CA ASP A 331 15.31 27.78 -18.45
C ASP A 331 13.81 28.12 -18.52
N GLY A 332 13.28 28.85 -17.53
CA GLY A 332 11.87 29.25 -17.46
C GLY A 332 10.94 28.18 -16.89
N LYS A 333 11.46 27.06 -16.38
CA LYS A 333 10.63 25.98 -15.81
C LYS A 333 10.42 26.17 -14.30
N PRO A 334 9.28 25.72 -13.75
CA PRO A 334 9.09 25.63 -12.31
C PRO A 334 10.15 24.74 -11.66
N THR A 335 10.79 25.24 -10.60
CA THR A 335 11.76 24.51 -9.79
C THR A 335 11.20 24.13 -8.42
N ARG A 336 9.97 24.52 -8.10
CA ARG A 336 9.27 24.10 -6.87
C ARG A 336 7.89 23.59 -7.19
N PHE A 337 7.57 22.45 -6.58
CA PHE A 337 6.29 21.80 -6.66
C PHE A 337 5.72 21.63 -5.25
N LEU A 338 4.40 21.63 -5.13
CA LEU A 338 3.71 21.39 -3.86
C LEU A 338 2.56 20.40 -4.00
N LEU A 339 2.20 19.78 -2.90
CA LEU A 339 0.93 19.08 -2.74
C LEU A 339 0.36 19.45 -1.38
N ASP A 340 -0.80 20.09 -1.37
CA ASP A 340 -1.57 20.27 -0.13
C ASP A 340 -1.98 18.88 0.35
N LEU A 341 -1.63 18.50 1.59
CA LEU A 341 -1.96 17.19 2.12
C LEU A 341 -3.34 17.25 2.78
N THR A 342 -4.37 16.93 2.02
CA THR A 342 -5.78 17.02 2.43
C THR A 342 -6.54 15.78 1.97
N PRO A 343 -7.72 15.48 2.53
CA PRO A 343 -8.55 14.39 2.03
C PRO A 343 -8.84 14.47 0.52
N ALA A 344 -8.96 15.69 -0.05
CA ALA A 344 -9.22 15.88 -1.47
C ALA A 344 -8.01 15.51 -2.35
N SER A 345 -6.79 15.78 -1.89
CA SER A 345 -5.57 15.51 -2.65
C SER A 345 -5.12 14.05 -2.59
N LEU A 346 -5.67 13.23 -1.68
CA LEU A 346 -5.45 11.78 -1.64
C LEU A 346 -5.77 11.10 -2.97
N SER A 347 -6.72 11.64 -3.73
CA SER A 347 -7.05 11.15 -5.08
C SER A 347 -5.87 11.20 -6.06
N ARG A 348 -4.91 12.11 -5.84
CA ARG A 348 -3.69 12.30 -6.65
C ARG A 348 -2.55 11.36 -6.24
N ILE A 349 -2.70 10.68 -5.09
CA ILE A 349 -1.71 9.72 -4.57
C ILE A 349 -2.09 8.32 -5.04
N ALA A 350 -1.06 7.48 -5.31
CA ALA A 350 -1.23 6.09 -5.71
C ALA A 350 -2.11 5.31 -4.72
N LEU A 351 -2.97 4.44 -5.24
CA LEU A 351 -4.01 3.76 -4.45
C LEU A 351 -3.43 3.02 -3.23
N ASP A 352 -2.30 2.32 -3.43
CA ASP A 352 -1.62 1.51 -2.41
C ASP A 352 -1.02 2.35 -1.26
N ASP A 353 -0.87 3.67 -1.46
CA ASP A 353 -0.28 4.60 -0.50
C ASP A 353 -1.32 5.48 0.21
N ARG A 354 -2.58 5.49 -0.26
CA ARG A 354 -3.61 6.41 0.27
C ARG A 354 -3.90 6.23 1.75
N ALA A 355 -3.98 4.98 2.22
CA ALA A 355 -4.24 4.69 3.64
C ALA A 355 -3.13 5.22 4.56
N PHE A 356 -1.87 5.11 4.13
CA PHE A 356 -0.74 5.68 4.85
C PHE A 356 -0.82 7.21 4.91
N TRP A 357 -1.08 7.85 3.76
CA TRP A 357 -1.17 9.31 3.71
C TRP A 357 -2.40 9.88 4.43
N GLU A 358 -3.51 9.15 4.48
CA GLU A 358 -4.68 9.50 5.29
C GLU A 358 -4.31 9.55 6.79
N ALA A 359 -3.62 8.53 7.29
CA ALA A 359 -3.13 8.51 8.66
C ALA A 359 -2.11 9.62 8.95
N MET A 360 -1.20 9.92 8.01
CA MET A 360 -0.25 11.02 8.17
C MET A 360 -0.92 12.40 8.14
N ILE A 361 -1.98 12.59 7.34
CA ILE A 361 -2.79 13.82 7.35
C ILE A 361 -3.47 13.99 8.70
N GLU A 362 -4.03 12.93 9.27
CA GLU A 362 -4.60 12.92 10.62
C GLU A 362 -3.55 13.37 11.65
N VAL A 363 -2.36 12.75 11.64
CA VAL A 363 -1.24 13.12 12.53
C VAL A 363 -0.86 14.59 12.37
N PHE A 364 -0.64 15.05 11.14
CA PHE A 364 -0.14 16.40 10.88
C PHE A 364 -1.17 17.52 11.14
N THR A 365 -2.47 17.19 11.12
CA THR A 365 -3.56 18.12 11.42
C THR A 365 -4.06 18.02 12.86
N ALA A 366 -3.43 17.16 13.69
CA ALA A 366 -3.82 16.95 15.07
C ALA A 366 -3.75 18.26 15.89
N PRO A 367 -4.83 18.66 16.59
CA PRO A 367 -4.86 19.88 17.41
C PRO A 367 -3.74 19.95 18.46
N ALA A 368 -3.32 18.80 19.00
CA ALA A 368 -2.26 18.71 19.99
C ALA A 368 -0.91 19.28 19.50
N ILE A 369 -0.63 19.21 18.20
CA ILE A 369 0.59 19.81 17.60
C ILE A 369 0.48 21.34 17.59
N ALA A 370 -0.70 21.89 17.27
CA ALA A 370 -0.94 23.33 17.33
C ALA A 370 -0.84 23.86 18.78
N ASP A 371 -1.42 23.14 19.73
CA ASP A 371 -1.31 23.45 21.16
C ASP A 371 0.15 23.45 21.65
N ALA A 372 0.94 22.46 21.20
CA ALA A 372 2.36 22.38 21.52
C ALA A 372 3.14 23.59 20.95
N MET A 373 2.83 24.00 19.72
CA MET A 373 3.42 25.21 19.11
C MET A 373 3.03 26.48 19.86
N ILE A 374 1.75 26.62 20.26
CA ILE A 374 1.27 27.74 21.07
C ILE A 374 2.02 27.80 22.40
N ALA A 375 2.11 26.67 23.11
CA ALA A 375 2.80 26.58 24.38
C ALA A 375 4.30 26.90 24.23
N LYS A 376 4.94 26.41 23.16
CA LYS A 376 6.38 26.60 22.90
C LYS A 376 6.74 28.07 22.67
N PHE A 377 5.92 28.76 21.90
CA PHE A 377 6.18 30.14 21.47
C PHE A 377 5.24 31.15 22.13
N ALA A 378 4.65 30.80 23.27
CA ALA A 378 3.70 31.64 23.99
C ALA A 378 4.19 33.09 24.19
N PRO A 379 5.45 33.37 24.58
CA PRO A 379 5.91 34.76 24.73
C PRO A 379 5.79 35.58 23.44
N THR A 380 6.24 35.02 22.30
CA THR A 380 6.21 35.68 20.99
C THR A 380 4.78 35.82 20.45
N LEU A 381 3.91 34.83 20.69
CA LEU A 381 2.52 34.88 20.28
C LEU A 381 1.71 35.92 21.07
N HIS A 382 1.92 36.03 22.38
CA HIS A 382 1.26 37.06 23.19
C HIS A 382 1.73 38.47 22.81
N GLU A 383 3.01 38.65 22.43
CA GLU A 383 3.49 39.92 21.90
C GLU A 383 2.79 40.29 20.58
N ARG A 384 2.50 39.29 19.73
CA ARG A 384 1.85 39.50 18.42
C ARG A 384 0.33 39.69 18.51
N PHE A 385 -0.35 38.97 19.40
CA PHE A 385 -1.83 38.90 19.43
C PHE A 385 -2.48 39.37 20.74
N GLY A 386 -1.70 39.63 21.80
CA GLY A 386 -2.22 39.94 23.14
C GLY A 386 -2.52 38.69 23.97
N GLU A 387 -3.19 38.86 25.11
CA GLU A 387 -3.47 37.79 26.10
C GLU A 387 -4.37 36.67 25.57
N GLU A 388 -5.33 36.99 24.70
CA GLU A 388 -6.22 36.00 24.07
C GLU A 388 -5.64 35.54 22.73
N LEU A 389 -5.00 34.38 22.74
CA LEU A 389 -4.41 33.80 21.53
C LEU A 389 -5.49 33.22 20.59
N PRO A 390 -5.34 33.37 19.27
CA PRO A 390 -6.26 32.80 18.30
C PRO A 390 -6.17 31.27 18.26
N ASP A 391 -7.28 30.62 17.91
CA ASP A 391 -7.31 29.19 17.61
C ASP A 391 -6.54 28.92 16.30
N LEU A 392 -5.58 28.02 16.37
CA LEU A 392 -4.68 27.71 15.26
C LEU A 392 -5.01 26.36 14.64
N VAL A 393 -4.86 26.29 13.32
CA VAL A 393 -4.96 25.04 12.57
C VAL A 393 -3.71 24.87 11.69
N ALA A 394 -3.20 23.65 11.64
CA ALA A 394 -2.09 23.28 10.79
C ALA A 394 -2.60 22.91 9.39
N VAL A 395 -1.97 23.47 8.36
CA VAL A 395 -2.14 23.06 6.96
C VAL A 395 -0.84 22.38 6.52
N PRO A 396 -0.82 21.05 6.39
CA PRO A 396 0.34 20.32 5.92
C PRO A 396 0.51 20.44 4.40
N ILE A 397 1.71 20.81 3.97
CA ILE A 397 2.05 20.94 2.54
C ILE A 397 3.35 20.19 2.30
N LEU A 398 3.33 19.24 1.37
CA LEU A 398 4.54 18.60 0.85
C LEU A 398 5.15 19.53 -0.20
N TYR A 399 6.41 19.89 -0.04
CA TYR A 399 7.19 20.63 -1.02
C TYR A 399 8.28 19.74 -1.62
N ARG A 400 8.51 19.91 -2.92
CA ARG A 400 9.65 19.37 -3.63
C ARG A 400 10.36 20.45 -4.42
N ASP A 401 11.58 20.73 -4.01
CA ASP A 401 12.46 21.70 -4.65
C ASP A 401 13.47 20.97 -5.55
N HIS A 402 13.55 21.38 -6.81
CA HIS A 402 14.46 20.82 -7.82
C HIS A 402 15.70 21.69 -8.02
N PRO A 403 16.78 21.17 -8.63
CA PRO A 403 17.96 21.95 -9.00
C PRO A 403 17.63 23.33 -9.60
N GLY A 404 18.31 24.36 -9.12
CA GLY A 404 18.04 25.76 -9.48
C GLY A 404 17.00 26.48 -8.61
N TYR A 405 16.23 25.75 -7.79
CA TYR A 405 15.35 26.39 -6.81
C TYR A 405 16.15 27.24 -5.81
N ARG A 406 15.58 28.37 -5.41
CA ARG A 406 16.02 29.17 -4.26
C ARG A 406 14.80 29.85 -3.64
N ILE A 407 14.98 30.43 -2.47
CA ILE A 407 14.05 31.47 -2.00
C ILE A 407 14.83 32.56 -1.30
N GLY A 408 14.59 33.81 -1.71
CA GLY A 408 15.25 34.97 -1.12
C GLY A 408 14.96 35.12 0.37
N VAL A 409 15.66 36.06 1.02
CA VAL A 409 15.45 36.38 2.43
C VAL A 409 14.05 37.00 2.60
N HIS A 410 13.19 36.35 3.39
CA HIS A 410 11.81 36.77 3.63
C HIS A 410 11.34 36.40 5.04
N PRO A 411 10.27 37.02 5.59
CA PRO A 411 9.76 36.77 6.92
C PRO A 411 8.47 35.94 6.88
N ASP A 412 8.27 35.11 5.84
CA ASP A 412 6.99 34.46 5.53
C ASP A 412 5.81 35.43 5.23
N ALA A 413 4.74 34.90 4.62
CA ALA A 413 3.54 35.68 4.30
C ALA A 413 2.82 36.17 5.58
N PRO A 414 2.24 37.39 5.59
CA PRO A 414 1.58 37.94 6.79
C PRO A 414 0.41 37.10 7.35
N SER A 415 -0.24 36.30 6.50
CA SER A 415 -1.33 35.39 6.89
C SER A 415 -0.86 34.23 7.76
N LYS A 416 0.43 33.87 7.72
CA LYS A 416 0.98 32.77 8.51
C LYS A 416 1.19 33.18 9.97
N VAL A 417 0.82 32.30 10.90
CA VAL A 417 1.08 32.47 12.33
C VAL A 417 2.43 31.87 12.70
N ALA A 418 2.65 30.61 12.36
CA ALA A 418 3.88 29.87 12.63
C ALA A 418 4.14 28.83 11.54
N THR A 419 5.37 28.34 11.46
CA THR A 419 5.78 27.30 10.53
C THR A 419 6.56 26.24 11.31
N LEU A 420 6.22 24.97 11.11
CA LEU A 420 7.05 23.81 11.47
C LEU A 420 7.36 23.05 10.18
N GLN A 421 8.63 22.86 9.85
CA GLN A 421 9.04 22.21 8.61
C GLN A 421 9.92 21.00 8.89
N LEU A 422 9.47 19.83 8.44
CA LEU A 422 10.13 18.53 8.53
C LEU A 422 10.95 18.27 7.26
N TYR A 423 12.21 17.88 7.43
CA TYR A 423 13.14 17.55 6.37
C TYR A 423 13.10 16.08 5.99
N LEU A 424 13.10 15.80 4.68
CA LEU A 424 12.93 14.47 4.11
C LEU A 424 14.12 13.97 3.25
N PRO A 425 15.41 14.18 3.61
CA PRO A 425 16.49 13.52 2.90
C PRO A 425 16.61 12.04 3.27
N GLU A 426 17.06 11.22 2.32
CA GLU A 426 17.36 9.79 2.55
C GLU A 426 18.53 9.60 3.52
N ASP A 427 19.52 10.49 3.47
CA ASP A 427 20.76 10.41 4.22
C ASP A 427 21.40 11.80 4.45
N ASP A 428 22.62 11.83 4.99
CA ASP A 428 23.36 13.06 5.30
C ASP A 428 24.07 13.70 4.08
N SER A 429 23.89 13.20 2.86
CA SER A 429 24.58 13.73 1.66
C SER A 429 24.18 15.17 1.32
N GLN A 430 22.96 15.57 1.64
CA GLN A 430 22.40 16.88 1.32
C GLN A 430 22.35 17.85 2.51
N ARG A 431 23.13 17.60 3.58
CA ARG A 431 23.14 18.40 4.82
C ARG A 431 23.20 19.92 4.62
N HIS A 432 23.90 20.35 3.59
CA HIS A 432 24.14 21.76 3.28
C HIS A 432 22.91 22.49 2.70
N LEU A 433 21.84 21.78 2.29
CA LEU A 433 20.64 22.34 1.66
C LEU A 433 19.55 22.81 2.63
N GLY A 434 19.91 23.05 3.90
CA GLY A 434 18.92 23.43 4.89
C GLY A 434 18.56 24.91 4.88
N THR A 435 17.54 25.27 5.65
CA THR A 435 17.06 26.64 5.78
C THR A 435 18.04 27.51 6.56
N SER A 436 18.37 28.66 5.98
CA SER A 436 19.24 29.68 6.58
C SER A 436 18.42 30.76 7.26
N PHE A 437 18.84 31.18 8.45
CA PHE A 437 18.22 32.22 9.26
C PHE A 437 19.12 33.45 9.34
N HIS A 438 18.51 34.63 9.22
CA HIS A 438 19.21 35.90 9.06
C HIS A 438 18.76 36.94 10.09
N GLN A 439 19.63 37.90 10.36
CA GLN A 439 19.32 39.12 11.10
C GLN A 439 19.41 40.32 10.17
N ARG A 440 18.44 41.23 10.29
CA ARG A 440 18.47 42.50 9.56
C ARG A 440 19.52 43.44 10.18
N SER A 441 20.38 43.99 9.33
CA SER A 441 21.40 44.99 9.70
C SER A 441 21.25 46.26 8.86
N ALA A 442 22.05 47.29 9.16
CA ALA A 442 22.05 48.54 8.39
C ALA A 442 22.44 48.33 6.92
N ASP A 443 23.26 47.31 6.64
CA ASP A 443 23.82 47.02 5.32
C ASP A 443 23.10 45.87 4.59
N GLY A 444 22.01 45.33 5.15
CA GLY A 444 21.20 44.28 4.52
C GLY A 444 20.79 43.17 5.50
N PHE A 445 21.05 41.92 5.12
CA PHE A 445 20.77 40.73 5.92
C PHE A 445 22.06 39.95 6.18
N GLU A 446 22.34 39.68 7.45
CA GLU A 446 23.46 38.85 7.89
C GLU A 446 22.97 37.45 8.23
N ARG A 447 23.54 36.43 7.59
CA ARG A 447 23.23 35.03 7.89
C ARG A 447 23.83 34.64 9.23
N LEU A 448 23.01 34.28 10.21
CA LEU A 448 23.48 33.86 11.52
C LEU A 448 23.70 32.35 11.60
N LYS A 449 22.81 31.56 10.97
CA LYS A 449 22.91 30.10 10.96
C LYS A 449 22.20 29.47 9.76
N THR A 450 22.56 28.22 9.50
CA THR A 450 21.85 27.32 8.58
C THR A 450 21.58 26.04 9.35
N ASN A 451 20.32 25.62 9.41
CA ASN A 451 19.97 24.34 10.02
C ASN A 451 20.40 23.21 9.07
N ASP A 452 20.95 22.11 9.59
CA ASP A 452 21.33 21.01 8.70
C ASP A 452 20.10 20.30 8.12
N PHE A 453 20.10 20.05 6.81
CA PHE A 453 19.08 19.25 6.13
C PHE A 453 19.37 17.76 6.33
N ARG A 454 18.98 17.23 7.49
CA ARG A 454 19.25 15.85 7.92
C ARG A 454 17.99 14.99 7.99
N PRO A 455 18.13 13.65 7.92
CA PRO A 455 17.00 12.76 8.05
C PRO A 455 16.22 13.02 9.34
N ASN A 456 14.90 13.04 9.23
CA ASN A 456 13.96 13.12 10.36
C ASN A 456 14.14 14.35 11.28
N ALA A 457 14.81 15.39 10.78
CA ALA A 457 14.99 16.65 11.47
C ALA A 457 13.91 17.66 11.07
N ALA A 458 13.57 18.57 11.98
CA ALA A 458 12.64 19.65 11.71
C ALA A 458 13.08 20.95 12.38
N TYR A 459 12.53 22.06 11.91
CA TYR A 459 12.63 23.34 12.60
C TYR A 459 11.28 24.01 12.69
N ALA A 460 11.11 24.90 13.67
CA ALA A 460 9.88 25.67 13.80
C ALA A 460 10.15 27.08 14.31
N PHE A 461 9.28 28.02 13.92
CA PHE A 461 9.35 29.42 14.34
C PHE A 461 7.97 30.09 14.20
N VAL A 462 7.76 31.17 14.95
CA VAL A 462 6.59 32.05 14.79
C VAL A 462 6.93 33.15 13.80
N ARG A 463 6.00 33.45 12.89
CA ARG A 463 6.17 34.55 11.94
C ARG A 463 6.14 35.88 12.67
N THR A 464 7.19 36.67 12.49
CA THR A 464 7.35 38.06 12.96
C THR A 464 7.97 38.91 11.87
N GLU A 465 7.99 40.23 12.03
CA GLU A 465 8.71 41.14 11.12
C GLU A 465 10.24 40.90 11.10
N GLU A 466 10.77 40.12 12.05
CA GLU A 466 12.20 39.79 12.16
C GLU A 466 12.50 38.30 11.88
N SER A 467 11.51 37.52 11.47
CA SER A 467 11.66 36.07 11.20
C SER A 467 12.30 35.73 9.84
N TRP A 468 13.39 36.42 9.52
CA TRP A 468 14.06 36.37 8.22
C TRP A 468 14.76 35.05 7.96
N HIS A 469 14.38 34.37 6.87
CA HIS A 469 14.96 33.11 6.46
C HIS A 469 15.03 32.96 4.93
N SER A 470 15.86 32.03 4.45
CA SER A 470 16.07 31.76 3.02
C SER A 470 16.49 30.30 2.79
N VAL A 471 16.44 29.87 1.52
CA VAL A 471 17.10 28.65 1.04
C VAL A 471 18.04 29.06 -0.09
N ASP A 472 19.30 28.67 0.02
CA ASP A 472 20.31 28.94 -1.01
C ASP A 472 19.97 28.19 -2.29
N VAL A 473 20.57 28.60 -3.42
CA VAL A 473 20.29 27.96 -4.71
C VAL A 473 20.72 26.50 -4.70
N LEU A 474 19.82 25.60 -5.09
CA LEU A 474 20.13 24.19 -5.26
C LEU A 474 21.07 24.01 -6.46
N GLY A 475 22.18 23.31 -6.26
CA GLY A 475 23.15 23.02 -7.32
C GLY A 475 22.56 22.15 -8.44
N PRO A 476 23.15 22.19 -9.65
CA PRO A 476 22.67 21.42 -10.80
C PRO A 476 22.74 19.89 -10.61
N ASP A 477 23.65 19.42 -9.76
CA ASP A 477 23.89 17.99 -9.49
C ASP A 477 23.19 17.51 -8.20
N GLU A 478 22.43 18.37 -7.52
CA GLU A 478 21.72 18.02 -6.29
C GLU A 478 20.48 17.16 -6.57
N LYS A 479 20.20 16.21 -5.68
CA LYS A 479 18.90 15.50 -5.69
C LYS A 479 17.76 16.47 -5.29
N PRO A 480 16.50 16.19 -5.66
CA PRO A 480 15.36 16.98 -5.21
C PRO A 480 15.28 17.07 -3.68
N ARG A 481 15.11 18.29 -3.16
CA ARG A 481 14.97 18.56 -1.72
C ARG A 481 13.49 18.51 -1.34
N SER A 482 13.08 17.44 -0.66
CA SER A 482 11.70 17.25 -0.19
C SER A 482 11.53 17.67 1.27
N SER A 483 10.42 18.33 1.60
CA SER A 483 10.07 18.69 2.98
C SER A 483 8.57 18.81 3.17
N ILE A 484 8.07 18.53 4.37
CA ILE A 484 6.67 18.77 4.74
C ILE A 484 6.62 19.98 5.66
N ALA A 485 5.87 21.00 5.30
CA ALA A 485 5.63 22.15 6.16
C ALA A 485 4.23 22.08 6.77
N LEU A 486 4.16 22.08 8.10
CA LEU A 486 2.96 22.37 8.86
C LEU A 486 2.90 23.88 9.06
N THR A 487 2.08 24.54 8.26
CA THR A 487 1.89 25.98 8.37
C THR A 487 0.66 26.27 9.21
N PHE A 488 0.82 27.03 10.29
CA PHE A 488 -0.25 27.35 11.22
C PHE A 488 -0.93 28.65 10.83
N TYR A 489 -2.25 28.61 10.69
CA TYR A 489 -3.12 29.76 10.39
C TYR A 489 -4.13 29.96 11.51
N ILE A 490 -4.69 31.16 11.59
CA ILE A 490 -5.88 31.42 12.40
C ILE A 490 -7.05 30.66 11.76
N ARG A 491 -7.81 29.89 12.55
CA ARG A 491 -8.96 29.13 12.05
C ARG A 491 -9.93 30.04 11.30
N GLY A 492 -10.32 29.61 10.10
CA GLY A 492 -11.14 30.37 9.14
C GLY A 492 -10.36 31.33 8.23
N GLN A 493 -9.05 31.46 8.40
CA GLN A 493 -8.15 32.27 7.56
C GLN A 493 -7.04 31.41 6.94
N GLU A 494 -7.27 30.11 6.81
CA GLU A 494 -6.31 29.18 6.26
C GLU A 494 -6.01 29.48 4.79
N TYR A 495 -4.78 29.23 4.37
CA TYR A 495 -4.45 29.15 2.96
C TYR A 495 -5.33 28.10 2.28
N ARG A 496 -5.94 28.49 1.16
CA ARG A 496 -6.62 27.59 0.23
C ARG A 496 -5.93 27.76 -1.10
N SER A 497 -5.34 26.70 -1.65
CA SER A 497 -4.75 26.80 -2.99
C SER A 497 -5.82 27.19 -4.01
N GLU A 498 -5.48 28.17 -4.84
CA GLU A 498 -6.33 28.65 -5.94
C GLU A 498 -6.53 27.60 -7.03
N ALA A 499 -5.87 26.43 -6.93
CA ALA A 499 -6.18 25.23 -7.71
C ALA A 499 -7.59 24.65 -7.45
N MET A 500 -8.33 25.23 -6.49
CA MET A 500 -9.76 24.98 -6.25
C MET A 500 -10.65 26.20 -6.53
N SER A 501 -10.16 27.18 -7.31
CA SER A 501 -10.89 28.41 -7.67
C SER A 501 -10.60 28.82 -9.11
N GLU A 502 -11.52 28.47 -10.02
CA GLU A 502 -11.64 28.77 -11.47
C GLU A 502 -11.58 27.47 -12.30
N THR A 503 -12.68 26.73 -12.41
CA THR A 503 -13.77 27.06 -13.32
C THR A 503 -15.14 27.08 -12.63
N ALA A 504 -15.46 28.20 -11.99
CA ALA A 504 -16.83 28.67 -11.95
C ALA A 504 -17.15 29.29 -13.33
N SER A 505 -17.28 28.45 -14.36
CA SER A 505 -18.07 28.83 -15.52
C SER A 505 -19.52 28.64 -15.11
N CYS A 506 -20.08 29.70 -14.54
CA CYS A 506 -21.52 29.85 -14.42
C CYS A 506 -22.16 29.46 -15.76
N TYR A 507 -23.13 28.56 -15.70
CA TYR A 507 -23.98 28.23 -16.82
C TYR A 507 -24.71 29.51 -17.28
N ASP A 508 -24.18 30.19 -18.29
CA ASP A 508 -24.78 31.40 -18.85
C ASP A 508 -25.74 31.07 -20.01
N GLU A 509 -26.55 32.06 -20.42
CA GLU A 509 -27.49 31.89 -21.53
C GLU A 509 -26.79 31.53 -22.86
N GLU A 510 -25.50 31.82 -23.00
CA GLU A 510 -24.71 31.56 -24.21
C GLU A 510 -24.26 30.10 -24.27
N MET A 511 -23.80 29.53 -23.15
CA MET A 511 -23.51 28.11 -22.98
C MET A 511 -24.78 27.27 -23.14
N SER A 512 -25.91 27.69 -22.54
CA SER A 512 -27.21 27.05 -22.74
C SER A 512 -27.65 27.03 -24.22
N ARG A 513 -27.47 28.15 -24.94
CA ARG A 513 -27.74 28.23 -26.39
C ARG A 513 -26.81 27.34 -27.21
N THR A 514 -25.55 27.22 -26.82
CA THR A 514 -24.55 26.39 -27.48
C THR A 514 -24.87 24.91 -27.30
N LEU A 515 -25.17 24.47 -26.08
CA LEU A 515 -25.61 23.10 -25.77
C LEU A 515 -26.91 22.76 -26.50
N LYS A 516 -27.90 23.65 -26.56
CA LYS A 516 -29.15 23.46 -27.35
C LYS A 516 -28.87 23.27 -28.85
N THR A 517 -27.82 23.89 -29.37
CA THR A 517 -27.43 23.76 -30.78
C THR A 517 -26.67 22.45 -31.02
N LEU A 518 -25.76 22.10 -30.11
CA LEU A 518 -24.98 20.87 -30.15
C LEU A 518 -25.86 19.63 -29.99
N ALA A 519 -26.81 19.65 -29.04
CA ALA A 519 -27.75 18.54 -28.81
C ALA A 519 -28.57 18.16 -30.06
N LYS A 520 -28.87 19.12 -30.95
CA LYS A 520 -29.55 18.85 -32.22
C LYS A 520 -28.70 18.11 -33.25
N THR A 521 -27.39 18.06 -33.05
CA THR A 521 -26.46 17.28 -33.89
C THR A 521 -26.32 15.84 -33.42
N PHE A 522 -26.75 15.55 -32.19
CA PHE A 522 -26.75 14.22 -31.63
C PHE A 522 -27.91 13.41 -32.19
N THR A 523 -27.61 12.18 -32.56
CA THR A 523 -28.55 11.23 -33.19
C THR A 523 -28.53 9.86 -32.53
N ARG A 524 -27.60 9.64 -31.60
CA ARG A 524 -27.42 8.39 -30.85
C ARG A 524 -27.53 8.63 -29.36
N ARG A 525 -28.02 7.61 -28.64
CA ARG A 525 -28.18 7.63 -27.18
C ARG A 525 -26.87 7.99 -26.45
N ASP A 526 -25.75 7.43 -26.91
CA ASP A 526 -24.42 7.61 -26.32
C ASP A 526 -23.72 8.91 -26.75
N ASP A 527 -24.29 9.72 -27.64
CA ASP A 527 -23.71 11.01 -28.03
C ASP A 527 -23.63 11.97 -26.83
N VAL A 528 -24.48 11.80 -25.80
CA VAL A 528 -24.38 12.54 -24.55
C VAL A 528 -23.01 12.39 -23.88
N ALA A 529 -22.32 11.26 -24.08
CA ALA A 529 -21.01 11.01 -23.50
C ALA A 529 -19.92 11.94 -24.06
N THR A 530 -20.13 12.53 -25.24
CA THR A 530 -19.24 13.56 -25.81
C THR A 530 -19.20 14.83 -24.95
N LEU A 531 -20.20 15.06 -24.09
CA LEU A 531 -20.26 16.19 -23.17
C LEU A 531 -19.53 15.91 -21.84
N PHE A 532 -19.19 14.65 -21.57
CA PHE A 532 -18.50 14.29 -20.35
C PHE A 532 -17.07 14.83 -20.39
N ARG A 533 -16.57 15.29 -19.25
CA ARG A 533 -15.22 15.86 -19.22
C ARG A 533 -14.15 14.81 -19.46
N GLU A 534 -12.98 15.26 -19.90
CA GLU A 534 -11.75 14.47 -19.96
C GLU A 534 -11.36 13.89 -18.59
N GLY A 535 -11.14 12.58 -18.53
CA GLY A 535 -10.91 11.85 -17.29
C GLY A 535 -12.16 11.75 -16.40
N GLY A 536 -13.35 11.90 -16.97
CA GLY A 536 -14.60 12.02 -16.22
C GLY A 536 -14.97 10.74 -15.45
N VAL A 537 -15.36 10.88 -14.18
CA VAL A 537 -15.90 9.78 -13.34
C VAL A 537 -17.42 9.87 -13.25
N GLY A 538 -18.15 8.82 -13.60
CA GLY A 538 -19.61 8.85 -13.54
C GLY A 538 -20.25 7.51 -13.21
N VAL A 539 -21.58 7.52 -13.12
CA VAL A 539 -22.39 6.34 -12.82
C VAL A 539 -23.42 6.12 -13.92
N GLU A 540 -23.72 4.85 -14.20
CA GLU A 540 -24.93 4.44 -14.91
C GLU A 540 -25.81 3.66 -13.93
N LEU A 541 -27.05 4.11 -13.76
CA LEU A 541 -28.04 3.50 -12.90
C LEU A 541 -29.03 2.69 -13.75
N GLY A 542 -29.19 1.40 -13.43
CA GLY A 542 -30.13 0.52 -14.13
C GLY A 542 -29.49 -0.35 -15.21
N VAL A 543 -28.23 -0.75 -14.99
CA VAL A 543 -27.45 -1.50 -15.96
C VAL A 543 -28.02 -2.91 -16.17
N ALA A 544 -28.52 -3.17 -17.38
CA ALA A 544 -29.01 -4.48 -17.80
C ALA A 544 -27.86 -5.48 -18.09
N ALA A 545 -27.60 -5.79 -19.36
CA ALA A 545 -26.50 -6.64 -19.82
C ALA A 545 -25.19 -5.87 -20.08
N GLY A 546 -25.16 -4.58 -19.76
CA GLY A 546 -23.98 -3.72 -19.93
C GLY A 546 -23.79 -3.11 -21.32
N ASP A 547 -24.75 -3.23 -22.25
CA ASP A 547 -24.62 -2.70 -23.62
C ASP A 547 -24.37 -1.18 -23.65
N PHE A 548 -25.08 -0.41 -22.81
CA PHE A 548 -24.93 1.04 -22.78
C PHE A 548 -23.66 1.48 -22.03
N SER A 549 -23.34 0.84 -20.91
CA SER A 549 -22.05 1.01 -20.21
C SER A 549 -20.86 0.81 -21.16
N GLU A 550 -20.90 -0.23 -21.99
CA GLU A 550 -19.86 -0.49 -22.99
C GLU A 550 -19.74 0.65 -24.00
N ARG A 551 -20.86 1.21 -24.48
CA ARG A 551 -20.87 2.35 -25.41
C ARG A 551 -20.28 3.61 -24.77
N ILE A 552 -20.62 3.91 -23.51
CA ILE A 552 -20.00 5.02 -22.78
C ILE A 552 -18.48 4.82 -22.68
N LEU A 553 -18.03 3.60 -22.36
CA LEU A 553 -16.62 3.27 -22.16
C LEU A 553 -15.78 3.26 -23.45
N GLN A 554 -16.41 3.19 -24.62
CA GLN A 554 -15.74 3.37 -25.92
C GLN A 554 -15.25 4.80 -26.15
N TYR A 555 -15.73 5.78 -25.38
CA TYR A 555 -15.18 7.12 -25.37
C TYR A 555 -13.93 7.16 -24.49
N ASP A 556 -12.76 7.34 -25.10
CA ASP A 556 -11.46 7.29 -24.40
C ASP A 556 -11.32 8.35 -23.30
N HIS A 557 -12.01 9.48 -23.43
CA HIS A 557 -11.98 10.57 -22.46
C HIS A 557 -12.78 10.27 -21.18
N VAL A 558 -13.60 9.20 -21.14
CA VAL A 558 -14.32 8.80 -19.93
C VAL A 558 -13.37 8.07 -18.97
N GLY A 559 -12.99 8.73 -17.88
CA GLY A 559 -12.00 8.20 -16.94
C GLY A 559 -12.46 6.95 -16.19
N TYR A 560 -13.67 6.96 -15.63
CA TYR A 560 -14.19 5.82 -14.87
C TYR A 560 -15.72 5.76 -14.88
N LEU A 561 -16.31 4.57 -15.02
CA LEU A 561 -17.75 4.34 -14.97
C LEU A 561 -18.12 3.33 -13.87
N PHE A 562 -19.04 3.69 -12.98
CA PHE A 562 -19.69 2.74 -12.08
C PHE A 562 -21.01 2.27 -12.68
N SER A 563 -21.08 0.98 -13.01
CA SER A 563 -22.26 0.32 -13.58
C SER A 563 -23.09 -0.32 -12.46
N ILE A 564 -24.25 0.25 -12.14
CA ILE A 564 -25.02 -0.07 -10.93
C ILE A 564 -26.39 -0.67 -11.29
N ASP A 565 -26.66 -1.86 -10.76
CA ASP A 565 -27.99 -2.47 -10.77
C ASP A 565 -28.09 -3.51 -9.62
N MET A 566 -29.30 -3.90 -9.23
CA MET A 566 -29.51 -4.95 -8.24
C MET A 566 -29.48 -6.37 -8.83
N TRP A 567 -29.78 -6.52 -10.13
CA TRP A 567 -29.95 -7.79 -10.83
C TRP A 567 -30.74 -8.83 -10.02
N ALA A 568 -31.88 -8.43 -9.47
CA ALA A 568 -32.73 -9.25 -8.60
C ALA A 568 -33.77 -10.08 -9.36
N GLY A 569 -33.91 -9.87 -10.67
CA GLY A 569 -34.83 -10.59 -11.57
C GLY A 569 -36.28 -10.14 -11.52
N ASP A 570 -36.64 -9.22 -10.63
CA ASP A 570 -38.01 -8.71 -10.44
C ASP A 570 -38.48 -7.82 -11.60
N ARG A 571 -37.55 -7.26 -12.38
CA ARG A 571 -37.82 -6.27 -13.44
C ARG A 571 -37.16 -6.61 -14.78
N GLY A 572 -36.81 -7.88 -14.99
CA GLY A 572 -36.11 -8.35 -16.19
C GLY A 572 -34.60 -8.43 -16.03
N HIS A 573 -34.01 -7.65 -15.11
CA HIS A 573 -32.58 -7.69 -14.80
C HIS A 573 -32.26 -8.81 -13.82
N GLY A 574 -31.92 -9.98 -14.35
CA GLY A 574 -31.60 -11.18 -13.58
C GLY A 574 -30.10 -11.49 -13.49
N VAL A 575 -29.78 -12.57 -12.78
CA VAL A 575 -28.40 -13.07 -12.63
C VAL A 575 -27.72 -13.36 -13.98
N ASP A 576 -28.48 -13.73 -15.01
CA ASP A 576 -27.90 -13.97 -16.34
C ASP A 576 -27.44 -12.68 -17.02
N GLN A 577 -28.20 -11.59 -16.89
CA GLN A 577 -27.75 -10.27 -17.36
C GLN A 577 -26.59 -9.73 -16.52
N TYR A 578 -26.54 -10.02 -15.21
CA TYR A 578 -25.38 -9.70 -14.39
C TYR A 578 -24.10 -10.39 -14.89
N ARG A 579 -24.19 -11.68 -15.24
CA ARG A 579 -23.07 -12.43 -15.83
C ARG A 579 -22.67 -11.86 -17.18
N GLU A 580 -23.64 -11.47 -18.01
CA GLU A 580 -23.36 -10.85 -19.30
C GLU A 580 -22.67 -9.50 -19.13
N ALA A 581 -23.15 -8.65 -18.21
CA ALA A 581 -22.52 -7.38 -17.88
C ALA A 581 -21.07 -7.57 -17.40
N ILE A 582 -20.79 -8.54 -16.53
CA ILE A 582 -19.40 -8.88 -16.11
C ILE A 582 -18.55 -9.27 -17.33
N GLY A 583 -19.05 -10.16 -18.18
CA GLY A 583 -18.31 -10.61 -19.36
C GLY A 583 -18.04 -9.48 -20.35
N ARG A 584 -19.05 -8.67 -20.62
CA ARG A 584 -19.02 -7.56 -21.57
C ARG A 584 -18.14 -6.41 -21.13
N LEU A 585 -18.15 -6.06 -19.84
CA LEU A 585 -17.40 -4.93 -19.29
C LEU A 585 -16.00 -5.32 -18.80
N SER A 586 -15.67 -6.62 -18.73
CA SER A 586 -14.33 -7.11 -18.38
C SER A 586 -13.16 -6.51 -19.17
N PRO A 587 -13.29 -6.20 -20.49
CA PRO A 587 -12.26 -5.49 -21.25
C PRO A 587 -11.97 -4.08 -20.70
N TYR A 588 -12.94 -3.45 -20.04
CA TYR A 588 -12.86 -2.10 -19.49
C TYR A 588 -12.64 -2.06 -17.98
N ARG A 589 -12.27 -3.18 -17.33
CA ARG A 589 -12.15 -3.31 -15.86
C ARG A 589 -11.22 -2.29 -15.17
N ASP A 590 -10.30 -1.67 -15.91
CA ASP A 590 -9.41 -0.63 -15.37
C ASP A 590 -10.11 0.76 -15.32
N ARG A 591 -11.24 0.90 -16.02
CA ARG A 591 -12.07 2.11 -16.14
C ARG A 591 -13.54 1.86 -15.78
N ASN A 592 -13.87 0.71 -15.21
CA ASN A 592 -15.24 0.34 -14.87
C ASN A 592 -15.31 -0.53 -13.61
N ALA A 593 -16.32 -0.27 -12.77
CA ALA A 593 -16.71 -1.17 -11.68
C ALA A 593 -18.19 -1.51 -11.77
N ILE A 594 -18.53 -2.80 -11.64
CA ILE A 594 -19.90 -3.28 -11.60
C ILE A 594 -20.33 -3.45 -10.14
N LEU A 595 -21.35 -2.70 -9.71
CA LEU A 595 -21.85 -2.71 -8.34
C LEU A 595 -23.25 -3.35 -8.28
N ARG A 596 -23.33 -4.56 -7.71
CA ARG A 596 -24.59 -5.28 -7.52
C ARG A 596 -25.30 -4.84 -6.24
N MET A 597 -26.11 -3.79 -6.33
CA MET A 597 -26.82 -3.18 -5.20
C MET A 597 -27.95 -2.26 -5.67
N ARG A 598 -28.81 -1.80 -4.76
CA ARG A 598 -29.84 -0.81 -5.09
C ARG A 598 -29.25 0.60 -5.20
N PHE A 599 -29.97 1.50 -5.87
CA PHE A 599 -29.52 2.89 -6.06
C PHE A 599 -29.39 3.63 -4.73
N ASP A 600 -30.31 3.41 -3.77
CA ASP A 600 -30.27 4.02 -2.44
C ASP A 600 -29.09 3.55 -1.60
N GLU A 601 -28.66 2.30 -1.76
CA GLU A 601 -27.48 1.75 -1.09
C GLU A 601 -26.18 2.32 -1.68
N ALA A 602 -26.15 2.46 -3.01
CA ALA A 602 -24.98 2.98 -3.71
C ALA A 602 -24.72 4.47 -3.43
N LEU A 603 -25.74 5.26 -3.09
CA LEU A 603 -25.60 6.70 -2.78
C LEU A 603 -24.52 6.99 -1.73
N HIS A 604 -24.33 6.10 -0.76
CA HIS A 604 -23.38 6.27 0.33
C HIS A 604 -21.91 6.04 -0.08
N LEU A 605 -21.68 5.45 -1.26
CA LEU A 605 -20.34 5.25 -1.81
C LEU A 605 -19.79 6.52 -2.47
N PHE A 606 -20.67 7.48 -2.78
CA PHE A 606 -20.32 8.69 -3.51
C PHE A 606 -20.44 9.93 -2.61
N GLY A 607 -19.36 10.70 -2.52
CA GLY A 607 -19.34 12.00 -1.85
C GLY A 607 -20.21 13.03 -2.58
N GLU A 608 -20.54 14.12 -1.89
CA GLU A 608 -21.15 15.29 -2.53
C GLU A 608 -20.22 15.85 -3.62
N GLU A 609 -20.78 16.26 -4.76
CA GLU A 609 -20.03 16.79 -5.91
C GLU A 609 -18.82 15.94 -6.36
N SER A 610 -18.90 14.61 -6.18
CA SER A 610 -17.82 13.66 -6.53
C SER A 610 -17.94 13.06 -7.94
N LEU A 611 -19.11 13.18 -8.57
CA LEU A 611 -19.41 12.61 -9.88
C LEU A 611 -19.46 13.69 -10.97
N ASP A 612 -19.06 13.30 -12.16
CA ASP A 612 -18.87 14.17 -13.33
C ASP A 612 -20.05 14.07 -14.28
N PHE A 613 -20.63 12.88 -14.31
CA PHE A 613 -21.87 12.59 -15.01
C PHE A 613 -22.66 11.50 -14.29
N ILE A 614 -23.97 11.55 -14.44
CA ILE A 614 -24.91 10.55 -13.92
C ILE A 614 -25.86 10.21 -15.06
N TYR A 615 -25.92 8.95 -15.44
CA TYR A 615 -26.88 8.46 -16.41
C TYR A 615 -27.92 7.58 -15.72
N VAL A 616 -29.19 7.88 -15.93
CA VAL A 616 -30.31 7.19 -15.29
C VAL A 616 -31.11 6.38 -16.31
N ASP A 617 -31.16 5.07 -16.11
CA ASP A 617 -31.79 4.09 -16.99
C ASP A 617 -32.47 2.96 -16.21
N GLY A 618 -33.30 3.29 -15.22
CA GLY A 618 -34.02 2.25 -14.49
C GLY A 618 -35.17 2.80 -13.68
N TYR A 619 -36.28 2.08 -13.57
CA TYR A 619 -37.53 2.57 -12.95
C TYR A 619 -38.40 3.49 -13.84
N ALA A 620 -38.22 3.48 -15.17
CA ALA A 620 -39.04 4.27 -16.11
C ALA A 620 -40.57 4.12 -15.91
N HIS A 621 -41.06 2.92 -15.57
CA HIS A 621 -42.48 2.63 -15.36
C HIS A 621 -43.12 3.34 -14.15
N ASP A 622 -42.34 3.83 -13.19
CA ASP A 622 -42.82 4.63 -12.07
C ASP A 622 -42.25 6.06 -12.08
N GLY A 623 -41.66 6.47 -13.21
CA GLY A 623 -41.05 7.77 -13.40
C GLY A 623 -39.84 7.97 -12.51
N GLU A 624 -38.93 6.99 -12.48
CA GLU A 624 -37.65 7.10 -11.77
C GLU A 624 -37.85 7.26 -10.26
N LEU A 625 -38.68 6.38 -9.70
CA LEU A 625 -39.19 6.41 -8.33
C LEU A 625 -39.92 7.72 -8.02
N ASN A 626 -40.81 8.16 -8.92
CA ASN A 626 -41.46 9.47 -8.88
C ASN A 626 -40.43 10.63 -8.76
N GLY A 627 -39.32 10.53 -9.48
CA GLY A 627 -38.20 11.47 -9.50
C GLY A 627 -37.34 11.48 -8.23
N ALA A 628 -37.46 10.49 -7.35
CA ALA A 628 -36.58 10.37 -6.19
C ALA A 628 -35.13 10.13 -6.62
N THR A 629 -34.92 9.29 -7.63
CA THR A 629 -33.58 9.02 -8.19
C THR A 629 -32.87 10.33 -8.56
N PHE A 630 -33.54 11.25 -9.26
CA PHE A 630 -32.93 12.53 -9.63
C PHE A 630 -32.60 13.41 -8.42
N ARG A 631 -33.53 13.51 -7.46
CA ARG A 631 -33.35 14.36 -6.27
C ARG A 631 -32.21 13.86 -5.38
N ASP A 632 -32.07 12.55 -5.23
CA ASP A 632 -31.09 11.95 -4.34
C ASP A 632 -29.68 11.92 -4.95
N TRP A 633 -29.59 11.82 -6.29
CA TRP A 633 -28.31 11.74 -7.01
C TRP A 633 -27.77 13.10 -7.47
N LEU A 634 -28.61 14.12 -7.68
CA LEU A 634 -28.15 15.47 -8.07
C LEU A 634 -27.11 16.10 -7.11
N PRO A 635 -27.16 15.92 -5.78
CA PRO A 635 -26.13 16.40 -4.87
C PRO A 635 -24.75 15.76 -5.10
N LYS A 636 -24.72 14.50 -5.57
CA LYS A 636 -23.49 13.76 -5.90
C LYS A 636 -22.79 14.26 -7.16
N LEU A 637 -23.56 14.83 -8.10
CA LEU A 637 -23.04 15.44 -9.31
C LEU A 637 -22.35 16.76 -8.99
N ARG A 638 -21.15 17.00 -9.51
CA ARG A 638 -20.47 18.30 -9.36
C ARG A 638 -21.09 19.38 -10.22
N ARG A 639 -20.78 20.64 -9.91
CA ARG A 639 -21.11 21.77 -10.79
C ARG A 639 -20.42 21.63 -12.15
N GLY A 640 -21.15 21.95 -13.21
CA GLY A 640 -20.77 21.68 -14.60
C GLY A 640 -20.91 20.21 -15.03
N GLY A 641 -21.31 19.30 -14.13
CA GLY A 641 -21.55 17.90 -14.46
C GLY A 641 -22.86 17.68 -15.22
N ILE A 642 -22.96 16.56 -15.95
CA ILE A 642 -24.14 16.20 -16.75
C ILE A 642 -25.00 15.17 -16.00
N ILE A 643 -26.29 15.44 -15.84
CA ILE A 643 -27.28 14.41 -15.52
C ILE A 643 -28.09 14.10 -16.78
N ALA A 644 -28.24 12.82 -17.10
CA ALA A 644 -28.91 12.36 -18.30
C ALA A 644 -29.75 11.11 -18.01
N GLY A 645 -30.65 10.78 -18.92
CA GLY A 645 -31.40 9.53 -18.86
C GLY A 645 -32.20 9.26 -20.14
N ASP A 646 -32.77 8.08 -20.25
CA ASP A 646 -33.55 7.66 -21.42
C ASP A 646 -35.06 7.90 -21.23
N ASP A 647 -35.87 7.42 -22.17
CA ASP A 647 -37.34 7.33 -22.06
C ASP A 647 -38.07 8.69 -21.97
N TYR A 648 -37.49 9.80 -22.45
CA TYR A 648 -38.19 11.08 -22.55
C TYR A 648 -39.15 11.11 -23.76
N ALA A 649 -40.22 10.32 -23.68
CA ALA A 649 -41.21 10.16 -24.76
C ALA A 649 -42.66 10.11 -24.22
N PRO A 650 -43.66 10.44 -25.06
CA PRO A 650 -45.08 10.32 -24.69
C PRO A 650 -45.51 8.92 -24.23
N ASP A 651 -44.79 7.88 -24.66
CA ASP A 651 -44.96 6.49 -24.23
C ASP A 651 -44.62 6.26 -22.75
N TRP A 652 -43.77 7.13 -22.18
CA TRP A 652 -43.32 7.12 -20.78
C TRP A 652 -43.69 8.43 -20.07
N PRO A 653 -44.99 8.72 -19.91
CA PRO A 653 -45.45 10.03 -19.42
C PRO A 653 -45.03 10.32 -17.98
N LEU A 654 -44.73 9.29 -17.17
CA LEU A 654 -44.24 9.46 -15.80
C LEU A 654 -42.77 9.90 -15.76
N VAL A 655 -41.93 9.42 -16.69
CA VAL A 655 -40.54 9.88 -16.85
C VAL A 655 -40.55 11.34 -17.27
N MET A 656 -41.30 11.69 -18.33
CA MET A 656 -41.43 13.09 -18.77
C MET A 656 -41.86 14.01 -17.63
N ALA A 657 -42.91 13.65 -16.90
CA ALA A 657 -43.39 14.47 -15.78
C ALA A 657 -42.37 14.59 -14.63
N ALA A 658 -41.61 13.53 -14.34
CA ALA A 658 -40.57 13.55 -13.32
C ALA A 658 -39.39 14.44 -13.74
N VAL A 659 -38.94 14.33 -14.99
CA VAL A 659 -37.86 15.14 -15.58
C VAL A 659 -38.26 16.62 -15.66
N ASP A 660 -39.44 16.93 -16.20
CA ASP A 660 -39.93 18.31 -16.33
C ASP A 660 -40.00 19.01 -14.97
N ARG A 661 -40.52 18.30 -13.95
CA ARG A 661 -40.57 18.80 -12.58
C ARG A 661 -39.16 18.98 -11.99
N PHE A 662 -38.29 17.98 -12.14
CA PHE A 662 -36.91 18.02 -11.64
C PHE A 662 -36.13 19.20 -12.21
N VAL A 663 -36.21 19.41 -13.52
CA VAL A 663 -35.57 20.52 -14.23
C VAL A 663 -36.13 21.86 -13.73
N ALA A 664 -37.45 21.99 -13.62
CA ALA A 664 -38.09 23.22 -13.16
C ALA A 664 -37.74 23.56 -11.69
N GLU A 665 -37.74 22.56 -10.80
CA GLU A 665 -37.44 22.74 -9.36
C GLU A 665 -35.97 23.15 -9.12
N ASN A 666 -35.05 22.69 -9.97
CA ASN A 666 -33.62 22.96 -9.83
C ASN A 666 -33.11 24.07 -10.77
N GLY A 667 -34.00 24.70 -11.54
CA GLY A 667 -33.64 25.78 -12.47
C GLY A 667 -32.69 25.34 -13.59
N LEU A 668 -32.83 24.10 -14.04
CA LEU A 668 -31.96 23.52 -15.08
C LEU A 668 -32.53 23.81 -16.48
N ASP A 669 -31.67 23.70 -17.50
CA ASP A 669 -32.09 23.68 -18.90
C ASP A 669 -32.19 22.23 -19.39
N LEU A 670 -33.38 21.83 -19.82
CA LEU A 670 -33.61 20.52 -20.44
C LEU A 670 -33.21 20.51 -21.91
N HIS A 671 -32.44 19.50 -22.30
CA HIS A 671 -32.11 19.19 -23.68
C HIS A 671 -32.52 17.76 -24.00
N VAL A 672 -32.93 17.51 -25.24
CA VAL A 672 -33.42 16.20 -25.70
C VAL A 672 -32.69 15.82 -26.98
N ILE A 673 -32.17 14.60 -27.01
CA ILE A 673 -31.53 13.95 -28.15
C ILE A 673 -32.56 13.04 -28.79
N ASP A 674 -32.92 13.32 -30.04
CA ASP A 674 -33.83 12.47 -30.81
C ASP A 674 -33.04 11.28 -31.38
N CYS A 675 -33.06 10.17 -30.64
CA CYS A 675 -32.31 8.97 -30.99
C CYS A 675 -32.91 8.31 -32.24
N HIS A 676 -32.09 8.13 -33.27
CA HIS A 676 -32.47 7.47 -34.53
C HIS A 676 -31.79 6.11 -34.65
N GLU A 677 -31.92 5.27 -33.63
CA GLU A 677 -31.27 3.97 -33.55
C GLU A 677 -32.28 2.82 -33.72
N ASP A 678 -32.01 1.89 -34.63
CA ASP A 678 -32.84 0.69 -34.90
C ASP A 678 -32.57 -0.43 -33.87
N THR A 679 -32.48 -0.09 -32.57
CA THR A 679 -32.29 -1.05 -31.47
C THR A 679 -33.37 -0.87 -30.41
N TRP A 680 -33.90 -2.00 -29.92
CA TRP A 680 -35.04 -2.01 -28.98
C TRP A 680 -34.76 -1.29 -27.65
N ASN A 681 -33.49 -1.08 -27.29
CA ASN A 681 -33.02 -0.42 -26.07
C ASN A 681 -32.56 1.04 -26.29
N SER A 682 -32.87 1.64 -27.45
CA SER A 682 -32.54 3.04 -27.76
C SER A 682 -33.64 3.68 -28.62
N MET A 683 -34.88 3.19 -28.47
CA MET A 683 -36.04 3.63 -29.26
C MET A 683 -36.62 4.98 -28.82
N TYR A 684 -36.25 5.44 -27.63
CA TYR A 684 -36.81 6.65 -27.03
C TYR A 684 -35.74 7.76 -26.92
N PRO A 685 -36.16 9.03 -26.89
CA PRO A 685 -35.23 10.15 -26.78
C PRO A 685 -34.50 10.17 -25.44
N THR A 686 -33.20 10.40 -25.50
CA THR A 686 -32.36 10.67 -24.33
C THR A 686 -32.48 12.13 -23.94
N TRP A 687 -32.70 12.40 -22.66
CA TRP A 687 -32.67 13.76 -22.12
C TRP A 687 -31.38 14.00 -21.34
N PHE A 688 -30.97 15.26 -21.26
CA PHE A 688 -29.89 15.66 -20.34
C PHE A 688 -30.05 17.10 -19.86
N ALA A 689 -29.42 17.38 -18.73
CA ALA A 689 -29.26 18.71 -18.15
C ALA A 689 -27.87 18.83 -17.53
N MET A 690 -27.33 20.05 -17.48
CA MET A 690 -26.07 20.33 -16.79
C MET A 690 -26.35 20.99 -15.45
N LYS A 691 -25.64 20.58 -14.40
CA LYS A 691 -25.73 21.21 -13.08
C LYS A 691 -24.99 22.56 -13.11
N PRO A 692 -25.62 23.68 -12.73
CA PRO A 692 -25.03 25.01 -12.82
C PRO A 692 -23.90 25.29 -11.83
#